data_AF-D6X241-F1
#
_entry.id   AF-D6X241-F1
#
_cell.length_a   1.000
_cell.length_b   1.000
_cell.length_c   1.000
_cell.angle_alpha   90.00
_cell.angle_beta   90.00
_cell.angle_gamma   90.00
#
_symmetry.space_group_name_H-M   'P 1'
#
loop_
_entity.id
_entity.type
_entity.pdbx_description
1 polymer ?
#
loop_
_entity_poly.entity_id
_entity_poly.type
_entity_poly.pdbx_seq_one_letter_code
_entity_poly.pdbx_strand_id
1 'polypeptide(L)'
;MSDMTPAVEQWSLYSAAQNLPAVLNDPNRGKQSNFFVKTWGDTFVEKTQIEKSPFLPEITYSHFDGYVRKIGKRYKRHIRLSQSKLEANHVKTRTKADLINGEVSVESIPEIFLRQHFPLNDPAVFAQVFHGNDRDQDYVLQEELSHYLDIVEVQIAKQVSQKSGAFFHAMTSHDTIMEQMGVAHTEVQTLRSKVQKVDKTLAKDSLKLVGLARAKANHGKLVDKLKLMATVLQTQPTLQLLLSSSDYVAALELISSTQEVLSKELAGVTSLRHLPSQLKEMSKLIDKMLSTEFERYAAADLHRPLEAEGGVLEQERLVSLVAGLLRQNNLQFLETYKQEAVTAAQTLLKQLLIEQLADVEDDMEMTGSGEVAPSMDAAHWLRVLTLASEALGKLVQRVKSVHSVIKETADTSAGLKSAPSLRDSESFLSLEDHNRVEIKLKDLLISICDYCHERLASLVSTQSDKQTITAVQVTELSTIVDNFTDLCEKVCGRQSAALRAAFKIQAGNYVHKFHSQRKNKLTMLLDAERWKVAEVPQEIQMLVDKLALGNVIKSLPSSPTGENNEKKLQKPAPALKIGSQDYTTVGTVLILIQLVCEYCVCAYNLQLLAPIVGRNLTELLRTFNSRSCQLVLGAGALKTAGLKTITTTNLALTSRSLQMVLWMIPHIRAHFNALTSDPLGGFDAVERDIGHHIQQLETKVLSIMNSLLGDQLNEWDAKPPVPSKAFRNVSRHLTKLHEAVSPVLPEEQVTDIYEIIHKNFKSRLRDQLLKMNIQNNGGPQHGLVTTEIFFYIDTMKTLKVLPDKYLSDKAMDDIWTR
;
A
#
# COMPACT_ATOMS: atom_id res chain seq x y z
N MET A 1 73.01 1.73 -41.52
CA MET A 1 72.47 2.58 -40.45
C MET A 1 72.61 4.03 -40.92
N SER A 2 71.62 4.56 -41.63
CA SER A 2 70.33 5.07 -41.12
C SER A 2 70.50 6.46 -40.52
N ASP A 3 70.35 7.49 -41.35
CA ASP A 3 69.11 8.28 -41.38
C ASP A 3 69.20 9.32 -42.50
N MET A 4 68.58 9.00 -43.63
CA MET A 4 68.24 9.99 -44.65
C MET A 4 66.92 10.64 -44.24
N THR A 5 66.99 11.92 -43.92
CA THR A 5 65.85 12.84 -43.86
C THR A 5 65.07 12.81 -45.18
N PRO A 6 63.75 12.58 -45.19
CA PRO A 6 62.93 12.93 -46.35
C PRO A 6 62.53 14.40 -46.28
N ALA A 7 62.63 15.01 -47.44
CA ALA A 7 62.45 16.42 -47.73
C ALA A 7 61.02 16.92 -47.50
N VAL A 8 60.94 18.20 -47.18
CA VAL A 8 59.75 19.04 -47.21
C VAL A 8 59.18 19.05 -48.64
N GLU A 9 58.00 18.46 -48.85
CA GLU A 9 57.26 18.62 -50.12
C GLU A 9 56.55 19.98 -50.15
N GLN A 10 56.92 20.79 -51.15
CA GLN A 10 56.28 22.06 -51.49
C GLN A 10 54.83 21.85 -51.94
N TRP A 11 53.91 22.59 -51.34
CA TRP A 11 52.49 22.61 -51.67
C TRP A 11 52.26 23.08 -53.12
N SER A 12 51.49 22.32 -53.91
CA SER A 12 51.09 22.66 -55.28
C SER A 12 49.58 22.58 -55.46
N LEU A 13 49.05 23.15 -56.55
CA LEU A 13 47.61 23.16 -56.87
C LEU A 13 46.99 21.75 -57.00
N TYR A 14 47.81 20.71 -57.19
CA TYR A 14 47.38 19.30 -57.22
C TYR A 14 47.36 18.65 -55.82
N SER A 15 47.89 19.31 -54.78
CA SER A 15 47.79 18.90 -53.37
C SER A 15 46.42 19.17 -52.74
N ALA A 16 45.55 19.94 -53.43
CA ALA A 16 44.23 20.36 -52.93
C ALA A 16 43.07 19.46 -53.38
N ALA A 17 43.35 18.24 -53.87
CA ALA A 17 42.31 17.26 -54.23
C ALA A 17 42.35 16.05 -53.28
N GLN A 18 41.99 16.27 -52.01
CA GLN A 18 41.56 15.17 -51.13
C GLN A 18 40.27 14.57 -51.69
N ASN A 19 40.42 13.54 -52.51
CA ASN A 19 39.32 12.67 -52.89
C ASN A 19 38.93 11.82 -51.67
N LEU A 20 37.94 12.32 -50.93
CA LEU A 20 37.17 11.56 -49.92
C LEU A 20 36.73 10.16 -50.38
N PRO A 21 36.52 9.87 -51.69
CA PRO A 21 36.21 8.51 -52.14
C PRO A 21 37.37 7.52 -52.03
N ALA A 22 38.64 7.95 -51.98
CA ALA A 22 39.79 7.04 -51.90
C ALA A 22 40.04 6.50 -50.47
N VAL A 23 39.60 7.23 -49.44
CA VAL A 23 39.63 6.76 -48.04
C VAL A 23 38.46 5.81 -47.74
N LEU A 24 37.37 5.88 -48.53
CA LEU A 24 36.17 5.08 -48.32
C LEU A 24 36.15 3.73 -49.07
N ASN A 25 37.10 3.46 -49.97
CA ASN A 25 37.00 2.32 -50.91
C ASN A 25 38.10 1.24 -50.84
N ASP A 26 38.99 1.23 -49.84
CA ASP A 26 39.95 0.12 -49.70
C ASP A 26 40.12 -0.33 -48.22
N PRO A 27 39.55 -1.47 -47.80
CA PRO A 27 39.54 -1.88 -46.39
C PRO A 27 40.85 -2.47 -45.86
N ASN A 28 41.90 -2.64 -46.69
CA ASN A 28 43.09 -3.41 -46.31
C ASN A 28 44.37 -2.61 -46.04
N ARG A 29 44.36 -1.27 -46.13
CA ARG A 29 45.57 -0.47 -45.90
C ARG A 29 45.43 0.44 -44.68
N GLY A 30 45.69 -0.14 -43.50
CA GLY A 30 45.92 0.65 -42.29
C GLY A 30 45.50 -0.02 -40.99
N LYS A 31 45.97 -1.25 -40.71
CA LYS A 31 45.90 -1.82 -39.37
C LYS A 31 46.76 -0.96 -38.42
N GLN A 32 46.12 -0.13 -37.60
CA GLN A 32 46.67 0.35 -36.34
C GLN A 32 45.88 -0.32 -35.23
N SER A 33 46.54 -1.25 -34.57
CA SER A 33 46.00 -2.13 -33.53
C SER A 33 45.72 -1.35 -32.25
N ASN A 34 44.45 -1.07 -31.98
CA ASN A 34 43.99 -0.75 -30.63
C ASN A 34 42.90 -1.74 -30.22
N PHE A 35 43.05 -2.21 -28.98
CA PHE A 35 42.42 -3.36 -28.32
C PHE A 35 40.88 -3.42 -28.35
N PHE A 36 40.18 -2.36 -28.79
CA PHE A 36 38.72 -2.19 -28.66
C PHE A 36 37.85 -2.62 -29.86
N VAL A 37 38.39 -3.17 -30.95
CA VAL A 37 37.60 -3.52 -32.17
C VAL A 37 37.61 -5.02 -32.49
N LYS A 38 37.62 -5.91 -31.48
CA LYS A 38 37.77 -7.36 -31.72
C LYS A 38 36.48 -8.10 -32.13
N THR A 39 35.31 -7.46 -32.14
CA THR A 39 34.02 -8.17 -32.32
C THR A 39 33.02 -7.48 -33.24
N TRP A 40 33.44 -6.49 -34.02
CA TRP A 40 32.55 -5.75 -34.92
C TRP A 40 33.04 -5.88 -36.37
N GLY A 41 32.43 -6.76 -37.16
CA GLY A 41 32.67 -6.73 -38.61
C GLY A 41 32.18 -7.92 -39.44
N ASP A 42 32.17 -9.14 -38.91
CA ASP A 42 32.12 -10.31 -39.80
C ASP A 42 30.74 -10.72 -40.35
N THR A 43 29.65 -10.03 -40.00
CA THR A 43 28.28 -10.48 -40.39
C THR A 43 27.43 -9.49 -41.19
N PHE A 44 27.92 -8.28 -41.51
CA PHE A 44 27.08 -7.23 -42.11
C PHE A 44 27.29 -6.98 -43.61
N VAL A 45 27.09 -7.99 -44.45
CA VAL A 45 26.76 -7.75 -45.87
C VAL A 45 25.58 -8.63 -46.29
N GLU A 46 24.37 -8.10 -46.18
CA GLU A 46 23.25 -8.60 -46.97
C GLU A 46 23.53 -8.30 -48.44
N LYS A 47 23.71 -9.35 -49.25
CA LYS A 47 23.83 -9.26 -50.70
C LYS A 47 22.44 -9.11 -51.32
N THR A 48 22.01 -7.89 -51.59
CA THR A 48 20.90 -7.64 -52.52
C THR A 48 21.35 -6.71 -53.64
N GLN A 49 21.39 -7.24 -54.87
CA GLN A 49 21.65 -6.46 -56.07
C GLN A 49 20.40 -5.63 -56.41
N ILE A 50 20.57 -4.32 -56.58
CA ILE A 50 19.50 -3.40 -56.97
C ILE A 50 19.34 -3.47 -58.51
N GLU A 51 18.14 -3.77 -59.00
CA GLU A 51 17.84 -3.76 -60.46
C GLU A 51 17.62 -2.34 -61.02
N LYS A 52 17.86 -2.16 -62.33
CA LYS A 52 17.81 -0.85 -63.02
C LYS A 52 16.37 -0.34 -63.20
N SER A 53 16.20 0.97 -63.01
CA SER A 53 14.91 1.67 -63.07
C SER A 53 14.25 1.65 -64.47
N PRO A 54 12.96 1.29 -64.59
CA PRO A 54 12.25 1.19 -65.88
C PRO A 54 11.85 2.54 -66.50
N PHE A 55 12.13 3.67 -65.85
CA PHE A 55 11.65 5.00 -66.26
C PHE A 55 12.66 5.88 -67.01
N LEU A 56 13.88 5.39 -67.27
CA LEU A 56 14.92 6.14 -67.99
C LEU A 56 15.31 5.40 -69.30
N PRO A 57 15.06 5.98 -70.49
CA PRO A 57 15.49 5.36 -71.75
C PRO A 57 17.01 5.51 -71.94
N GLU A 58 17.66 4.43 -72.40
CA GLU A 58 19.09 4.38 -72.69
C GLU A 58 19.42 5.19 -73.96
N ILE A 59 20.20 6.27 -73.82
CA ILE A 59 20.62 7.11 -74.95
C ILE A 59 21.82 6.44 -75.65
N THR A 60 21.64 6.03 -76.90
CA THR A 60 22.72 5.46 -77.74
C THR A 60 23.18 6.42 -78.82
N TYR A 61 24.39 6.19 -79.36
CA TYR A 61 25.07 7.05 -80.34
C TYR A 61 24.27 7.26 -81.64
N SER A 62 23.31 6.38 -81.94
CA SER A 62 22.37 6.46 -83.06
C SER A 62 21.46 7.69 -83.01
N HIS A 63 21.18 8.23 -81.82
CA HIS A 63 20.32 9.42 -81.66
C HIS A 63 20.96 10.71 -82.20
N PHE A 64 22.28 10.75 -82.40
CA PHE A 64 23.02 11.94 -82.87
C PHE A 64 23.24 11.97 -84.40
N ASP A 65 22.84 10.92 -85.10
CA ASP A 65 23.18 10.69 -86.51
C ASP A 65 22.52 11.71 -87.47
N GLY A 66 21.32 12.20 -87.09
CA GLY A 66 20.61 13.26 -87.80
C GLY A 66 21.30 14.64 -87.73
N TYR A 67 21.98 14.93 -86.61
CA TYR A 67 22.74 16.17 -86.44
C TYR A 67 23.98 16.19 -87.34
N VAL A 68 24.73 15.08 -87.36
CA VAL A 68 25.96 14.93 -88.16
C VAL A 68 25.67 15.06 -89.66
N ARG A 69 24.58 14.44 -90.15
CA ARG A 69 24.16 14.56 -91.56
C ARG A 69 23.80 16.00 -91.98
N LYS A 70 23.20 16.78 -91.09
CA LYS A 70 22.71 18.14 -91.41
C LYS A 70 23.84 19.17 -91.48
N ILE A 71 24.81 19.10 -90.57
CA ILE A 71 25.93 20.05 -90.50
C ILE A 71 27.06 19.68 -91.48
N GLY A 72 27.31 18.39 -91.72
CA GLY A 72 28.38 17.94 -92.63
C GLY A 72 28.28 18.46 -94.07
N LYS A 73 27.06 18.65 -94.59
CA LYS A 73 26.84 19.20 -95.94
C LYS A 73 27.19 20.70 -96.05
N ARG A 74 26.93 21.47 -94.98
CA ARG A 74 27.24 22.92 -94.95
C ARG A 74 28.75 23.17 -94.89
N TYR A 75 29.46 22.35 -94.12
CA TYR A 75 30.91 22.42 -94.03
C TYR A 75 31.61 22.18 -95.39
N LYS A 76 31.16 21.17 -96.15
CA LYS A 76 31.70 20.88 -97.49
C LYS A 76 31.43 22.00 -98.51
N ARG A 77 30.32 22.73 -98.39
CA ARG A 77 29.98 23.86 -99.29
C ARG A 77 30.86 25.09 -99.03
N HIS A 78 31.24 25.34 -97.77
CA HIS A 78 32.10 26.46 -97.41
C HIS A 78 33.51 26.32 -98.02
N ILE A 79 34.08 25.10 -97.99
CA ILE A 79 35.40 24.83 -98.57
C ILE A 79 35.45 25.06 -100.09
N ARG A 80 34.36 24.75 -100.82
CA ARG A 80 34.29 25.00 -102.27
C ARG A 80 34.22 26.49 -102.63
N LEU A 81 33.55 27.31 -101.81
CA LEU A 81 33.37 28.75 -102.09
C LEU A 81 34.62 29.58 -101.77
N SER A 82 35.52 29.10 -100.90
CA SER A 82 36.77 29.81 -100.63
C SER A 82 37.81 29.65 -101.73
N GLN A 83 37.74 28.58 -102.54
CA GLN A 83 38.68 28.33 -103.63
C GLN A 83 38.37 29.11 -104.92
N SER A 84 37.13 29.57 -105.15
CA SER A 84 36.72 30.18 -106.44
C SER A 84 36.86 31.71 -106.55
N LYS A 85 37.41 32.40 -105.54
CA LYS A 85 37.48 33.88 -105.51
C LYS A 85 38.81 34.49 -106.00
N LEU A 86 39.80 33.67 -106.37
CA LEU A 86 41.14 34.15 -106.75
C LEU A 86 41.36 34.41 -108.26
N GLU A 87 40.43 34.01 -109.14
CA GLU A 87 40.70 33.99 -110.60
C GLU A 87 39.98 35.08 -111.43
N ALA A 88 39.23 36.03 -110.84
CA ALA A 88 38.26 36.85 -111.59
C ALA A 88 38.49 38.37 -111.68
N ASN A 89 39.69 38.91 -111.42
CA ASN A 89 39.92 40.38 -111.42
C ASN A 89 40.90 40.87 -112.50
N HIS A 90 40.56 40.69 -113.79
CA HIS A 90 41.25 41.34 -114.91
C HIS A 90 40.27 42.13 -115.83
N VAL A 91 40.51 43.47 -115.91
CA VAL A 91 40.27 44.46 -117.01
C VAL A 91 38.84 44.99 -117.29
N LYS A 92 38.68 46.34 -117.30
CA LYS A 92 38.34 47.22 -118.46
C LYS A 92 37.59 48.52 -118.08
N THR A 93 38.15 49.68 -118.39
CA THR A 93 37.38 50.78 -119.01
C THR A 93 38.26 51.78 -119.78
N ARG A 94 37.72 52.22 -120.92
CA ARG A 94 38.27 53.02 -122.03
C ARG A 94 37.32 54.22 -122.21
N THR A 95 37.81 55.43 -122.51
CA THR A 95 37.19 56.48 -123.38
C THR A 95 38.11 57.73 -123.38
N LYS A 96 38.76 58.14 -124.48
CA LYS A 96 38.30 58.84 -125.70
C LYS A 96 37.73 60.27 -125.45
N ALA A 97 38.60 61.28 -125.51
CA ALA A 97 38.28 62.64 -125.93
C ALA A 97 39.53 63.21 -126.63
N ASP A 98 39.43 63.27 -127.95
CA ASP A 98 40.43 63.75 -128.90
C ASP A 98 40.23 65.25 -129.19
N LEU A 99 41.33 65.88 -129.63
CA LEU A 99 41.45 67.01 -130.57
C LEU A 99 41.78 68.42 -130.02
N ILE A 100 42.73 69.01 -130.76
CA ILE A 100 43.08 70.43 -130.97
C ILE A 100 44.19 71.01 -130.06
N ASN A 101 45.45 70.65 -130.33
CA ASN A 101 46.46 71.49 -131.00
C ASN A 101 47.90 71.11 -130.60
N GLY A 102 48.74 70.85 -131.61
CA GLY A 102 50.18 70.64 -131.50
C GLY A 102 50.57 69.18 -131.28
N GLU A 103 50.50 68.37 -132.34
CA GLU A 103 51.25 67.10 -132.38
C GLU A 103 52.73 67.39 -132.16
N VAL A 104 53.29 66.82 -131.11
CA VAL A 104 54.70 66.41 -131.17
C VAL A 104 54.70 64.90 -131.09
N SER A 105 54.60 64.29 -132.28
CA SER A 105 54.73 62.84 -132.43
C SER A 105 56.18 62.47 -132.12
N VAL A 106 56.35 61.40 -131.34
CA VAL A 106 57.65 60.80 -130.96
C VAL A 106 58.44 60.35 -132.21
N GLU A 107 57.79 60.32 -133.38
CA GLU A 107 58.38 60.00 -134.69
C GLU A 107 59.46 61.00 -135.17
N SER A 108 59.51 62.21 -134.61
CA SER A 108 60.58 63.18 -134.93
C SER A 108 61.94 62.80 -134.31
N ILE A 109 61.94 61.98 -133.25
CA ILE A 109 63.15 61.57 -132.54
C ILE A 109 63.68 60.27 -133.18
N PRO A 110 64.91 60.23 -133.71
CA PRO A 110 65.48 59.01 -134.27
C PRO A 110 65.41 57.84 -133.28
N GLU A 111 64.86 56.70 -133.70
CA GLU A 111 64.66 55.50 -132.86
C GLU A 111 65.92 55.04 -132.12
N ILE A 112 67.10 55.43 -132.61
CA ILE A 112 68.39 55.15 -132.00
C ILE A 112 68.45 55.65 -130.54
N PHE A 113 67.84 56.80 -130.22
CA PHE A 113 67.77 57.36 -128.86
C PHE A 113 66.70 56.71 -127.96
N LEU A 114 65.71 56.03 -128.55
CA LEU A 114 64.66 55.31 -127.82
C LEU A 114 65.08 53.87 -127.46
N ARG A 115 66.25 53.40 -127.92
CA ARG A 115 66.79 52.10 -127.56
C ARG A 115 67.37 52.12 -126.15
N GLN A 116 66.95 51.16 -125.32
CA GLN A 116 67.34 51.04 -123.90
C GLN A 116 68.86 50.93 -123.65
N HIS A 117 69.67 50.62 -124.66
CA HIS A 117 71.12 50.47 -124.55
C HIS A 117 71.75 51.15 -125.78
N PHE A 118 72.29 52.36 -125.61
CA PHE A 118 72.89 53.17 -126.68
C PHE A 118 74.43 53.13 -126.57
N PRO A 119 75.13 52.17 -127.22
CA PRO A 119 76.58 52.08 -127.12
C PRO A 119 77.26 53.05 -128.11
N LEU A 120 77.71 54.20 -127.60
CA LEU A 120 78.53 55.18 -128.33
C LEU A 120 79.94 54.67 -128.72
N ASN A 121 80.31 53.46 -128.29
CA ASN A 121 81.65 52.90 -128.47
C ASN A 121 81.83 52.22 -129.85
N ASP A 122 80.76 52.08 -130.63
CA ASP A 122 80.79 51.43 -131.93
C ASP A 122 81.02 52.48 -133.04
N PRO A 123 82.13 52.42 -133.81
CA PRO A 123 82.51 53.49 -134.74
C PRO A 123 81.46 53.81 -135.80
N ALA A 124 80.63 52.84 -136.18
CA ALA A 124 79.55 53.02 -137.15
C ALA A 124 78.36 53.83 -136.57
N VAL A 125 78.04 53.64 -135.29
CA VAL A 125 76.95 54.38 -134.62
C VAL A 125 77.42 55.78 -134.25
N PHE A 126 78.68 55.93 -133.84
CA PHE A 126 79.29 57.24 -133.60
C PHE A 126 79.32 58.09 -134.88
N ALA A 127 79.70 57.50 -136.03
CA ALA A 127 79.72 58.21 -137.31
C ALA A 127 78.31 58.57 -137.85
N GLN A 128 77.26 57.87 -137.38
CA GLN A 128 75.86 58.21 -137.70
C GLN A 128 75.31 59.35 -136.84
N VAL A 129 75.89 59.59 -135.66
CA VAL A 129 75.48 60.67 -134.75
C VAL A 129 76.38 61.91 -134.89
N PHE A 130 77.66 61.71 -135.25
CA PHE A 130 78.63 62.76 -135.54
C PHE A 130 79.19 62.57 -136.95
N HIS A 131 78.77 63.42 -137.90
CA HIS A 131 79.33 63.43 -139.25
C HIS A 131 80.70 64.14 -139.23
N GLY A 132 81.73 63.48 -139.75
CA GLY A 132 83.16 63.77 -139.50
C GLY A 132 83.61 65.25 -139.49
N ASN A 133 84.30 65.63 -138.41
CA ASN A 133 85.38 66.63 -138.23
C ASN A 133 85.25 68.07 -138.80
N ASP A 134 84.04 68.57 -139.08
CA ASP A 134 83.80 70.01 -139.28
C ASP A 134 83.10 70.62 -138.05
N ARG A 135 83.79 71.52 -137.34
CA ARG A 135 83.34 72.09 -136.04
C ARG A 135 82.02 72.85 -136.10
N ASP A 136 81.59 73.28 -137.27
CA ASP A 136 80.35 74.07 -137.40
C ASP A 136 79.08 73.20 -137.28
N GLN A 137 79.17 71.86 -137.37
CA GLN A 137 78.01 70.97 -137.28
C GLN A 137 77.62 70.57 -135.83
N ASP A 138 78.52 70.70 -134.85
CA ASP A 138 78.27 70.24 -133.48
C ASP A 138 77.20 71.06 -132.73
N TYR A 139 77.10 72.37 -133.02
CA TYR A 139 76.16 73.25 -132.30
C TYR A 139 74.71 72.97 -132.68
N VAL A 140 74.46 72.60 -133.94
CA VAL A 140 73.13 72.28 -134.46
C VAL A 140 72.60 71.00 -133.82
N LEU A 141 73.46 70.00 -133.62
CA LEU A 141 73.09 68.72 -133.02
C LEU A 141 72.67 68.85 -131.54
N GLN A 142 73.29 69.78 -130.80
CA GLN A 142 72.96 70.02 -129.40
C GLN A 142 71.58 70.69 -129.21
N GLU A 143 71.20 71.60 -130.11
CA GLU A 143 69.84 72.19 -130.10
C GLU A 143 68.77 71.13 -130.37
N GLU A 144 68.99 70.23 -131.34
CA GLU A 144 68.04 69.15 -131.65
C GLU A 144 67.83 68.21 -130.45
N LEU A 145 68.90 67.81 -129.76
CA LEU A 145 68.80 66.96 -128.57
C LEU A 145 68.07 67.63 -127.40
N SER A 146 68.24 68.94 -127.21
CA SER A 146 67.51 69.67 -126.16
C SER A 146 66.01 69.73 -126.45
N HIS A 147 65.63 69.91 -127.72
CA HIS A 147 64.23 69.91 -128.12
C HIS A 147 63.54 68.57 -127.82
N TYR A 148 64.24 67.44 -128.04
CA TYR A 148 63.74 66.11 -127.74
C TYR A 148 63.48 65.87 -126.24
N LEU A 149 64.25 66.48 -125.34
CA LEU A 149 64.10 66.30 -123.89
C LEU A 149 62.83 66.99 -123.36
N ASP A 150 62.57 68.23 -123.81
CA ASP A 150 61.38 69.00 -123.43
C ASP A 150 60.08 68.26 -123.78
N ILE A 151 60.05 67.58 -124.94
CA ILE A 151 58.90 66.80 -125.41
C ILE A 151 58.57 65.66 -124.42
N VAL A 152 59.59 64.99 -123.89
CA VAL A 152 59.43 63.88 -122.95
C VAL A 152 58.90 64.38 -121.60
N GLU A 153 59.40 65.51 -121.09
CA GLU A 153 58.99 66.05 -119.79
C GLU A 153 57.51 66.44 -119.75
N VAL A 154 57.01 67.11 -120.80
CA VAL A 154 55.61 67.53 -120.90
C VAL A 154 54.66 66.33 -120.89
N GLN A 155 55.04 65.22 -121.52
CA GLN A 155 54.22 64.00 -121.54
C GLN A 155 54.11 63.33 -120.17
N ILE A 156 55.22 63.23 -119.43
CA ILE A 156 55.22 62.60 -118.09
C ILE A 156 54.31 63.38 -117.14
N ALA A 157 54.39 64.72 -117.15
CA ALA A 157 53.55 65.57 -116.31
C ALA A 157 52.05 65.36 -116.57
N LYS A 158 51.66 65.20 -117.83
CA LYS A 158 50.26 64.98 -118.22
C LYS A 158 49.70 63.65 -117.72
N GLN A 159 50.49 62.57 -117.74
CA GLN A 159 50.06 61.26 -117.25
C GLN A 159 49.84 61.23 -115.74
N VAL A 160 50.71 61.89 -114.97
CA VAL A 160 50.61 61.93 -113.50
C VAL A 160 49.34 62.67 -113.06
N SER A 161 49.02 63.79 -113.71
CA SER A 161 47.82 64.58 -113.42
C SER A 161 46.53 63.77 -113.55
N GLN A 162 46.36 63.03 -114.64
CA GLN A 162 45.13 62.29 -114.93
C GLN A 162 44.80 61.18 -113.92
N LYS A 163 45.80 60.60 -113.24
CA LYS A 163 45.60 59.46 -112.32
C LYS A 163 45.44 59.83 -110.85
N SER A 164 45.61 61.09 -110.47
CA SER A 164 45.63 61.52 -109.06
C SER A 164 44.25 61.52 -108.36
N GLY A 165 43.17 61.92 -109.03
CA GLY A 165 41.86 62.09 -108.40
C GLY A 165 41.21 60.79 -107.89
N ALA A 166 41.33 59.70 -108.63
CA ALA A 166 40.77 58.40 -108.24
C ALA A 166 41.44 57.82 -106.97
N PHE A 167 42.72 58.13 -106.76
CA PHE A 167 43.47 57.69 -105.59
C PHE A 167 42.94 58.35 -104.30
N PHE A 168 42.73 59.66 -104.31
CA PHE A 168 42.25 60.38 -103.12
C PHE A 168 40.82 60.01 -102.72
N HIS A 169 39.93 59.75 -103.70
CA HIS A 169 38.55 59.38 -103.37
C HIS A 169 38.46 58.01 -102.67
N ALA A 170 39.25 57.03 -103.11
CA ALA A 170 39.35 55.74 -102.46
C ALA A 170 39.88 55.86 -101.02
N MET A 171 40.85 56.75 -100.79
CA MET A 171 41.42 56.99 -99.46
C MET A 171 40.38 57.56 -98.48
N THR A 172 39.62 58.59 -98.85
CA THR A 172 38.54 59.13 -98.01
C THR A 172 37.43 58.12 -97.69
N SER A 173 37.10 57.23 -98.64
CA SER A 173 36.09 56.19 -98.40
C SER A 173 36.58 55.12 -97.42
N HIS A 174 37.88 54.83 -97.43
CA HIS A 174 38.50 53.89 -96.50
C HIS A 174 38.45 54.44 -95.07
N ASP A 175 38.78 55.71 -94.90
CA ASP A 175 38.79 56.37 -93.59
C ASP A 175 37.39 56.42 -92.96
N THR A 176 36.36 56.75 -93.75
CA THR A 176 34.97 56.79 -93.25
C THR A 176 34.44 55.42 -92.84
N ILE A 177 34.79 54.34 -93.55
CA ILE A 177 34.43 52.97 -93.15
C ILE A 177 35.18 52.56 -91.89
N MET A 178 36.46 52.92 -91.77
CA MET A 178 37.25 52.65 -90.57
C MET A 178 36.66 53.34 -89.33
N GLU A 179 36.21 54.58 -89.47
CA GLU A 179 35.54 55.32 -88.39
C GLU A 179 34.22 54.65 -87.97
N GLN A 180 33.35 54.30 -88.92
CA GLN A 180 32.08 53.61 -88.60
C GLN A 180 32.30 52.22 -87.99
N MET A 181 33.32 51.49 -88.45
CA MET A 181 33.68 50.20 -87.88
C MET A 181 34.20 50.33 -86.44
N GLY A 182 34.92 51.41 -86.14
CA GLY A 182 35.33 51.77 -84.78
C GLY A 182 34.13 52.00 -83.85
N VAL A 183 33.15 52.80 -84.27
CA VAL A 183 31.94 53.06 -83.49
C VAL A 183 31.15 51.77 -83.25
N ALA A 184 30.87 50.99 -84.30
CA ALA A 184 30.13 49.74 -84.18
C ALA A 184 30.84 48.72 -83.26
N HIS A 185 32.18 48.69 -83.27
CA HIS A 185 32.95 47.85 -82.37
C HIS A 185 32.70 48.24 -80.90
N THR A 186 32.75 49.54 -80.58
CA THR A 186 32.50 50.02 -79.22
C THR A 186 31.07 49.74 -78.75
N GLU A 187 30.06 49.91 -79.60
CA GLU A 187 28.66 49.62 -79.24
C GLU A 187 28.43 48.12 -78.98
N VAL A 188 29.00 47.23 -79.80
CA VAL A 188 28.89 45.79 -79.58
C VAL A 188 29.61 45.36 -78.31
N GLN A 189 30.77 45.96 -78.01
CA GLN A 189 31.51 45.68 -76.78
C GLN A 189 30.71 46.12 -75.53
N THR A 190 30.13 47.32 -75.57
CA THR A 190 29.31 47.81 -74.46
C THR A 190 28.04 46.97 -74.28
N LEU A 191 27.35 46.57 -75.36
CA LEU A 191 26.18 45.69 -75.28
C LEU A 191 26.52 44.32 -74.68
N ARG A 192 27.61 43.68 -75.14
CA ARG A 192 28.08 42.39 -74.59
C ARG A 192 28.40 42.51 -73.10
N SER A 193 29.03 43.61 -72.67
CA SER A 193 29.34 43.85 -71.26
C SER A 193 28.07 44.00 -70.41
N LYS A 194 27.05 44.70 -70.91
CA LYS A 194 25.75 44.87 -70.23
C LYS A 194 25.02 43.54 -70.10
N VAL A 195 24.97 42.73 -71.16
CA VAL A 195 24.35 41.40 -71.14
C VAL A 195 25.05 40.47 -70.14
N GLN A 196 26.39 40.47 -70.10
CA GLN A 196 27.15 39.70 -69.10
C GLN A 196 26.84 40.16 -67.66
N LYS A 197 26.68 41.47 -67.44
CA LYS A 197 26.33 42.03 -66.13
C LYS A 197 24.92 41.59 -65.70
N VAL A 198 23.96 41.55 -66.62
CA VAL A 198 22.60 41.06 -66.37
C VAL A 198 22.61 39.56 -66.07
N ASP A 199 23.30 38.73 -66.86
CA ASP A 199 23.42 37.28 -66.60
C ASP A 199 24.02 37.00 -65.21
N LYS A 200 25.05 37.76 -64.82
CA LYS A 200 25.67 37.63 -63.50
C LYS A 200 24.71 37.98 -62.37
N THR A 201 24.04 39.13 -62.46
CA THR A 201 23.20 39.66 -61.37
C THR A 201 21.84 38.96 -61.26
N LEU A 202 21.15 38.75 -62.37
CA LEU A 202 19.77 38.25 -62.37
C LEU A 202 19.68 36.72 -62.36
N ALA A 203 20.63 35.99 -62.95
CA ALA A 203 20.60 34.54 -63.01
C ALA A 203 21.55 33.88 -62.00
N LYS A 204 22.84 34.21 -62.03
CA LYS A 204 23.84 33.52 -61.19
C LYS A 204 23.76 33.90 -59.72
N ASP A 205 23.68 35.20 -59.42
CA ASP A 205 23.69 35.67 -58.04
C ASP A 205 22.36 35.38 -57.33
N SER A 206 21.22 35.43 -58.04
CA SER A 206 19.91 35.03 -57.49
C SER A 206 19.82 33.53 -57.19
N LEU A 207 20.31 32.66 -58.07
CA LEU A 207 20.38 31.21 -57.81
C LEU A 207 21.35 30.89 -56.67
N LYS A 208 22.47 31.61 -56.57
CA LYS A 208 23.38 31.52 -55.42
C LYS A 208 22.70 31.96 -54.12
N LEU A 209 21.89 33.02 -54.13
CA LEU A 209 21.14 33.48 -52.96
C LEU A 209 20.19 32.39 -52.46
N VAL A 210 19.45 31.74 -53.35
CA VAL A 210 18.56 30.61 -53.00
C VAL A 210 19.36 29.43 -52.46
N GLY A 211 20.51 29.12 -53.08
CA GLY A 211 21.44 28.10 -52.59
C GLY A 211 21.96 28.40 -51.19
N LEU A 212 22.37 29.64 -50.93
CA LEU A 212 22.85 30.11 -49.63
C LEU A 212 21.74 30.14 -48.58
N ALA A 213 20.51 30.51 -48.94
CA ALA A 213 19.36 30.47 -48.04
C ALA A 213 19.03 29.03 -47.63
N ARG A 214 19.06 28.09 -48.58
CA ARG A 214 18.89 26.65 -48.29
C ARG A 214 20.04 26.12 -47.43
N ALA A 215 21.28 26.51 -47.73
CA ALA A 215 22.42 26.15 -46.91
C ALA A 215 22.26 26.69 -45.48
N LYS A 216 21.88 27.96 -45.29
CA LYS A 216 21.64 28.55 -43.96
C LYS A 216 20.56 27.79 -43.19
N ALA A 217 19.45 27.43 -43.84
CA ALA A 217 18.39 26.63 -43.22
C ALA A 217 18.88 25.23 -42.80
N ASN A 218 19.70 24.58 -43.63
CA ASN A 218 20.29 23.29 -43.31
C ASN A 218 21.31 23.39 -42.16
N HIS A 219 22.15 24.43 -42.13
CA HIS A 219 23.07 24.69 -41.02
C HIS A 219 22.30 24.97 -39.71
N GLY A 220 21.18 25.69 -39.76
CA GLY A 220 20.31 25.88 -38.60
C GLY A 220 19.83 24.55 -38.02
N LYS A 221 19.24 23.69 -38.87
CA LYS A 221 18.80 22.34 -38.46
C LYS A 221 19.94 21.49 -37.90
N LEU A 222 21.15 21.61 -38.45
CA LEU A 222 22.33 20.90 -37.95
C LEU A 222 22.75 21.40 -36.56
N VAL A 223 22.78 22.72 -36.36
CA VAL A 223 23.10 23.31 -35.06
C VAL A 223 22.10 22.90 -33.99
N ASP A 224 20.81 22.86 -34.31
CA ASP A 224 19.78 22.41 -33.36
C ASP A 224 19.98 20.94 -32.96
N LYS A 225 20.28 20.06 -33.93
CA LYS A 225 20.65 18.67 -33.64
C LYS A 225 21.92 18.53 -32.80
N LEU A 226 22.94 19.35 -33.07
CA LEU A 226 24.18 19.35 -32.28
C LEU A 226 23.96 19.83 -30.85
N LYS A 227 23.08 20.81 -30.62
CA LYS A 227 22.70 21.25 -29.28
C LYS A 227 22.02 20.13 -28.50
N LEU A 228 21.10 19.40 -29.14
CA LEU A 228 20.44 18.24 -28.53
C LEU A 228 21.43 17.11 -28.20
N MET A 229 22.44 16.89 -29.06
CA MET A 229 23.51 15.94 -28.74
C MET A 229 24.36 16.41 -27.55
N ALA A 230 24.62 17.70 -27.43
CA ALA A 230 25.36 18.27 -26.30
C ALA A 230 24.57 18.14 -24.99
N THR A 231 23.25 18.39 -25.00
CA THR A 231 22.40 18.19 -23.81
C THR A 231 22.38 16.72 -23.38
N VAL A 232 22.30 15.78 -24.32
CA VAL A 232 22.38 14.35 -24.02
C VAL A 232 23.71 13.98 -23.37
N LEU A 233 24.83 14.53 -23.85
CA LEU A 233 26.15 14.25 -23.26
C LEU A 233 26.31 14.84 -21.84
N GLN A 234 25.63 15.95 -21.56
CA GLN A 234 25.61 16.59 -20.25
C GLN A 234 24.74 15.86 -19.20
N THR A 235 23.90 14.91 -19.62
CA THR A 235 22.99 14.21 -18.71
C THR A 235 23.71 13.22 -17.79
N GLN A 236 24.80 12.62 -18.23
CA GLN A 236 25.56 11.67 -17.40
C GLN A 236 26.22 12.32 -16.17
N PRO A 237 26.95 13.45 -16.28
CA PRO A 237 27.46 14.17 -15.11
C PRO A 237 26.35 14.68 -14.18
N THR A 238 25.25 15.15 -14.77
CA THR A 238 24.10 15.67 -14.00
C THR A 238 23.42 14.56 -13.20
N LEU A 239 23.26 13.37 -13.80
CA LEU A 239 22.77 12.17 -13.12
C LEU A 239 23.64 11.79 -11.91
N GLN A 240 24.96 11.83 -12.07
CA GLN A 240 25.88 11.50 -10.98
C GLN A 240 25.80 12.50 -9.83
N LEU A 241 25.60 13.79 -10.12
CA LEU A 241 25.39 14.82 -9.11
C LEU A 241 24.07 14.62 -8.35
N LEU A 242 22.97 14.33 -9.07
CA LEU A 242 21.66 14.07 -8.45
C LEU A 242 21.67 12.81 -7.56
N LEU A 243 22.41 11.78 -7.97
CA LEU A 243 22.62 10.58 -7.16
C LEU A 243 23.42 10.87 -5.89
N SER A 244 24.36 11.81 -5.93
CA SER A 244 25.12 12.23 -4.75
C SER A 244 24.31 13.09 -3.78
N SER A 245 23.29 13.80 -4.27
CA SER A 245 22.36 14.59 -3.46
C SER A 245 21.09 13.81 -3.03
N SER A 246 21.05 12.50 -3.26
CA SER A 246 19.91 11.62 -2.93
C SER A 246 18.58 12.02 -3.58
N ASP A 247 18.61 12.78 -4.68
CA ASP A 247 17.42 13.15 -5.44
C ASP A 247 17.18 12.16 -6.60
N TYR A 248 16.58 11.03 -6.23
CA TYR A 248 16.30 9.95 -7.17
C TYR A 248 15.14 10.27 -8.10
N VAL A 249 14.21 11.15 -7.70
CA VAL A 249 13.04 11.52 -8.50
C VAL A 249 13.49 12.35 -9.71
N ALA A 250 14.27 13.40 -9.48
CA ALA A 250 14.82 14.23 -10.54
C ALA A 250 15.77 13.43 -11.47
N ALA A 251 16.56 12.50 -10.91
CA ALA A 251 17.41 11.61 -11.69
C ALA A 251 16.58 10.74 -12.67
N LEU A 252 15.46 10.18 -12.21
CA LEU A 252 14.57 9.38 -13.05
C LEU A 252 13.82 10.23 -14.09
N GLU A 253 13.47 11.48 -13.79
CA GLU A 253 12.88 12.41 -14.77
C GLU A 253 13.85 12.72 -15.89
N LEU A 254 15.11 12.99 -15.54
CA LEU A 254 16.16 13.23 -16.51
C LEU A 254 16.40 12.02 -17.41
N ILE A 255 16.37 10.80 -16.87
CA ILE A 255 16.47 9.56 -17.67
C ILE A 255 15.28 9.41 -18.62
N SER A 256 14.06 9.67 -18.15
CA SER A 256 12.84 9.57 -18.98
C SER A 256 12.86 10.61 -20.11
N SER A 257 13.15 11.86 -19.79
CA SER A 257 13.23 12.97 -20.76
C SER A 257 14.32 12.71 -21.80
N THR A 258 15.50 12.22 -21.38
CA THR A 258 16.58 11.89 -22.33
C THR A 258 16.25 10.72 -23.23
N GLN A 259 15.57 9.68 -22.73
CA GLN A 259 15.08 8.59 -23.56
C GLN A 259 14.05 9.08 -24.59
N GLU A 260 13.14 9.96 -24.18
CA GLU A 260 12.13 10.54 -25.09
C GLU A 260 12.78 11.38 -26.18
N VAL A 261 13.70 12.29 -25.83
CA VAL A 261 14.47 13.11 -26.78
C VAL A 261 15.26 12.23 -27.75
N LEU A 262 15.87 11.14 -27.26
CA LEU A 262 16.60 10.22 -28.13
C LEU A 262 15.69 9.50 -29.13
N SER A 263 14.48 9.12 -28.69
CA SER A 263 13.50 8.39 -29.49
C SER A 263 12.81 9.24 -30.56
N LYS A 264 12.52 10.52 -30.24
CA LYS A 264 11.78 11.43 -31.14
C LYS A 264 12.71 12.22 -32.07
N GLU A 265 13.76 12.85 -31.54
CA GLU A 265 14.54 13.86 -32.29
C GLU A 265 15.87 13.34 -32.84
N LEU A 266 16.47 12.32 -32.21
CA LEU A 266 17.75 11.73 -32.61
C LEU A 266 17.64 10.33 -33.24
N ALA A 267 16.45 9.92 -33.66
CA ALA A 267 16.23 8.66 -34.36
C ALA A 267 17.13 8.57 -35.62
N GLY A 268 18.01 7.56 -35.66
CA GLY A 268 18.92 7.29 -36.79
C GLY A 268 20.38 7.71 -36.60
N VAL A 269 20.74 8.35 -35.49
CA VAL A 269 22.16 8.66 -35.18
C VAL A 269 22.85 7.40 -34.64
N THR A 270 23.75 6.80 -35.42
CA THR A 270 24.41 5.52 -35.10
C THR A 270 25.33 5.59 -33.87
N SER A 271 25.93 6.75 -33.56
CA SER A 271 26.82 6.93 -32.41
C SER A 271 26.10 6.85 -31.06
N LEU A 272 24.78 7.02 -31.00
CA LEU A 272 23.99 7.02 -29.76
C LEU A 272 23.17 5.73 -29.57
N ARG A 273 23.39 4.71 -30.42
CA ARG A 273 22.59 3.46 -30.42
C ARG A 273 22.64 2.70 -29.08
N HIS A 274 23.75 2.78 -28.35
CA HIS A 274 23.94 2.08 -27.07
C HIS A 274 23.54 2.90 -25.84
N LEU A 275 23.23 4.19 -26.02
CA LEU A 275 22.86 5.06 -24.91
C LEU A 275 21.49 4.68 -24.28
N PRO A 276 20.45 4.28 -25.04
CA PRO A 276 19.21 3.76 -24.46
C PRO A 276 19.42 2.55 -23.55
N SER A 277 20.28 1.61 -23.96
CA SER A 277 20.61 0.45 -23.12
C SER A 277 21.35 0.87 -21.85
N GLN A 278 22.29 1.82 -21.94
CA GLN A 278 23.01 2.35 -20.78
C GLN A 278 22.08 3.10 -19.81
N LEU A 279 21.17 3.94 -20.32
CA LEU A 279 20.16 4.63 -19.50
C LEU A 279 19.21 3.63 -18.82
N LYS A 280 18.88 2.52 -19.50
CA LYS A 280 18.08 1.44 -18.91
C LYS A 280 18.84 0.66 -17.82
N GLU A 281 20.15 0.47 -17.98
CA GLU A 281 20.99 -0.11 -16.92
C GLU A 281 21.17 0.85 -15.73
N MET A 282 21.35 2.15 -15.99
CA MET A 282 21.36 3.18 -14.94
C MET A 282 20.05 3.22 -14.16
N SER A 283 18.90 3.14 -14.86
CA SER A 283 17.59 3.03 -14.23
C SER A 283 17.48 1.80 -13.32
N LYS A 284 17.96 0.62 -13.76
CA LYS A 284 18.03 -0.60 -12.93
C LYS A 284 18.98 -0.49 -11.74
N LEU A 285 20.10 0.23 -11.90
CA LEU A 285 21.03 0.47 -10.81
C LEU A 285 20.38 1.37 -9.74
N ILE A 286 19.65 2.40 -10.16
CA ILE A 286 18.87 3.26 -9.28
C ILE A 286 17.81 2.47 -8.52
N ASP A 287 17.10 1.52 -9.17
CA ASP A 287 16.13 0.62 -8.51
C ASP A 287 16.77 -0.18 -7.38
N LYS A 288 17.91 -0.81 -7.67
CA LYS A 288 18.66 -1.57 -6.67
C LYS A 288 19.15 -0.69 -5.52
N MET A 289 19.65 0.51 -5.83
CA MET A 289 20.10 1.47 -4.83
C MET A 289 18.94 1.94 -3.93
N LEU A 290 17.81 2.33 -4.53
CA LEU A 290 16.59 2.73 -3.82
C LEU A 290 16.09 1.63 -2.88
N SER A 291 16.04 0.39 -3.36
CA SER A 291 15.62 -0.76 -2.55
C SER A 291 16.54 -0.97 -1.34
N THR A 292 17.86 -0.96 -1.56
CA THR A 292 18.83 -1.15 -0.45
C THR A 292 18.84 0.01 0.54
N GLU A 293 18.60 1.23 0.06
CA GLU A 293 18.57 2.42 0.92
C GLU A 293 17.28 2.48 1.73
N PHE A 294 16.16 2.04 1.15
CA PHE A 294 14.90 1.87 1.84
C PHE A 294 14.96 0.77 2.91
N GLU A 295 15.63 -0.36 2.63
CA GLU A 295 15.88 -1.41 3.63
C GLU A 295 16.67 -0.89 4.83
N ARG A 296 17.75 -0.13 4.58
CA ARG A 296 18.53 0.51 5.64
C ARG A 296 17.72 1.52 6.44
N TYR A 297 16.91 2.32 5.76
CA TYR A 297 16.00 3.26 6.39
C TYR A 297 14.98 2.53 7.28
N ALA A 298 14.33 1.49 6.76
CA ALA A 298 13.35 0.70 7.50
C ALA A 298 13.96 0.06 8.76
N ALA A 299 15.15 -0.54 8.63
CA ALA A 299 15.86 -1.10 9.77
C ALA A 299 16.22 -0.01 10.81
N ALA A 300 16.70 1.15 10.37
CA ALA A 300 17.07 2.25 11.26
C ALA A 300 15.88 2.89 11.98
N ASP A 301 14.74 3.07 11.31
CA ASP A 301 13.54 3.66 11.89
C ASP A 301 12.84 2.70 12.87
N LEU A 302 12.76 1.41 12.51
CA LEU A 302 12.07 0.40 13.31
C LEU A 302 12.87 -0.05 14.54
N HIS A 303 14.20 -0.13 14.45
CA HIS A 303 15.07 -0.53 15.58
C HIS A 303 15.51 0.64 16.48
N ARG A 304 15.08 1.88 16.19
CA ARG A 304 15.36 3.04 17.06
C ARG A 304 14.69 2.86 18.43
N PRO A 305 15.35 3.26 19.55
CA PRO A 305 14.75 3.26 20.88
C PRO A 305 13.36 3.93 20.90
N LEU A 306 12.42 3.34 21.63
CA LEU A 306 11.02 3.75 21.66
C LEU A 306 10.77 5.06 22.42
N GLU A 307 11.78 5.60 23.11
CA GLU A 307 11.71 6.83 23.92
C GLU A 307 11.92 8.11 23.10
N ALA A 308 12.55 8.01 21.93
CA ALA A 308 12.85 9.19 21.13
C ALA A 308 11.65 9.54 20.24
N GLU A 309 11.08 10.73 20.47
CA GLU A 309 10.01 11.44 19.75
C GLU A 309 9.32 10.66 18.62
N GLY A 310 8.00 10.46 18.75
CA GLY A 310 7.13 9.66 17.87
C GLY A 310 6.94 10.16 16.43
N GLY A 311 7.92 10.87 15.89
CA GLY A 311 8.00 11.25 14.48
C GLY A 311 8.70 10.19 13.63
N VAL A 312 8.45 10.27 12.32
CA VAL A 312 9.17 9.52 11.29
C VAL A 312 10.57 10.09 11.15
N LEU A 313 11.60 9.23 11.10
CA LEU A 313 12.98 9.66 10.86
C LEU A 313 13.08 10.32 9.47
N GLU A 314 13.64 11.53 9.35
CA GLU A 314 13.93 12.17 8.05
C GLU A 314 12.77 12.09 7.02
N GLN A 315 11.59 12.65 7.34
CA GLN A 315 10.38 12.57 6.51
C GLN A 315 10.61 12.92 5.01
N GLU A 316 11.44 13.93 4.71
CA GLU A 316 11.76 14.34 3.34
C GLU A 316 12.52 13.26 2.55
N ARG A 317 13.42 12.50 3.22
CA ARG A 317 14.15 11.39 2.62
C ARG A 317 13.26 10.17 2.40
N LEU A 318 12.31 9.91 3.30
CA LEU A 318 11.31 8.86 3.08
C LEU A 318 10.42 9.18 1.89
N VAL A 319 9.96 10.43 1.77
CA VAL A 319 9.12 10.88 0.63
C VAL A 319 9.88 10.70 -0.68
N SER A 320 11.17 11.07 -0.75
CA SER A 320 11.97 10.90 -1.99
C SER A 320 12.23 9.43 -2.34
N LEU A 321 12.52 8.58 -1.35
CA LEU A 321 12.68 7.13 -1.54
C LEU A 321 11.38 6.47 -2.02
N VAL A 322 10.27 6.77 -1.36
CA VAL A 322 8.95 6.20 -1.69
C VAL A 322 8.48 6.69 -3.05
N ALA A 323 8.62 7.98 -3.37
CA ALA A 323 8.28 8.51 -4.68
C ALA A 323 9.12 7.86 -5.80
N GLY A 324 10.43 7.66 -5.57
CA GLY A 324 11.31 6.96 -6.51
C GLY A 324 10.89 5.50 -6.76
N LEU A 325 10.57 4.75 -5.70
CA LEU A 325 10.14 3.36 -5.76
C LEU A 325 8.75 3.19 -6.40
N LEU A 326 7.81 4.09 -6.08
CA LEU A 326 6.48 4.12 -6.68
C LEU A 326 6.53 4.34 -8.19
N ARG A 327 7.44 5.20 -8.66
CA ARG A 327 7.60 5.52 -10.08
C ARG A 327 8.10 4.34 -10.91
N GLN A 328 8.90 3.46 -10.31
CA GLN A 328 9.39 2.26 -10.98
C GLN A 328 8.41 1.08 -10.91
N ASN A 329 7.22 1.27 -10.31
CA ASN A 329 6.18 0.26 -10.11
C ASN A 329 6.65 -0.99 -9.34
N ASN A 330 7.68 -0.85 -8.50
CA ASN A 330 8.19 -1.94 -7.69
C ASN A 330 7.48 -1.95 -6.33
N LEU A 331 6.34 -2.65 -6.21
CA LEU A 331 5.61 -2.76 -4.94
C LEU A 331 6.23 -3.73 -3.93
N GLN A 332 7.40 -4.31 -4.23
CA GLN A 332 8.05 -5.29 -3.36
C GLN A 332 8.56 -4.67 -2.07
N PHE A 333 8.89 -3.37 -2.07
CA PHE A 333 9.38 -2.68 -0.87
C PHE A 333 8.37 -2.71 0.29
N LEU A 334 7.07 -2.78 0.01
CA LEU A 334 6.04 -2.90 1.05
C LEU A 334 6.12 -4.26 1.77
N GLU A 335 6.39 -5.34 1.04
CA GLU A 335 6.60 -6.66 1.64
C GLU A 335 7.90 -6.70 2.45
N THR A 336 8.97 -6.06 1.95
CA THR A 336 10.22 -5.93 2.69
C THR A 336 10.03 -5.12 3.98
N TYR A 337 9.27 -4.01 3.93
CA TYR A 337 8.93 -3.22 5.10
C TYR A 337 8.10 -4.02 6.11
N LYS A 338 7.13 -4.80 5.63
CA LYS A 338 6.33 -5.70 6.47
C LYS A 338 7.21 -6.73 7.19
N GLN A 339 8.13 -7.36 6.47
CA GLN A 339 9.05 -8.34 7.05
C GLN A 339 9.94 -7.70 8.11
N GLU A 340 10.46 -6.50 7.85
CA GLU A 340 11.30 -5.75 8.79
C GLU A 340 10.52 -5.28 10.03
N ALA A 341 9.25 -4.89 9.88
CA ALA A 341 8.39 -4.55 11.01
C ALA A 341 8.10 -5.77 11.90
N VAL A 342 7.94 -6.95 11.30
CA VAL A 342 7.77 -8.22 12.03
C VAL A 342 9.05 -8.61 12.77
N THR A 343 10.22 -8.48 12.15
CA THR A 343 11.51 -8.74 12.82
C THR A 343 11.75 -7.76 13.96
N ALA A 344 11.45 -6.46 13.77
CA ALA A 344 11.53 -5.45 14.82
C ALA A 344 10.60 -5.75 16.01
N ALA A 345 9.36 -6.17 15.75
CA ALA A 345 8.45 -6.61 16.81
C ALA A 345 9.00 -7.82 17.58
N GLN A 346 9.63 -8.77 16.87
CA GLN A 346 10.23 -9.96 17.49
C GLN A 346 11.47 -9.62 18.33
N THR A 347 12.36 -8.75 17.84
CA THR A 347 13.58 -8.36 18.56
C THR A 347 13.25 -7.55 19.80
N LEU A 348 12.30 -6.60 19.70
CA LEU A 348 11.79 -5.82 20.82
C LEU A 348 11.19 -6.72 21.90
N LEU A 349 10.38 -7.71 21.52
CA LEU A 349 9.82 -8.66 22.50
C LEU A 349 10.91 -9.49 23.18
N LYS A 350 11.89 -9.99 22.40
CA LYS A 350 13.02 -10.75 22.95
C LYS A 350 13.85 -9.90 23.90
N GLN A 351 14.13 -8.65 23.55
CA GLN A 351 14.91 -7.74 24.38
C GLN A 351 14.19 -7.45 25.71
N LEU A 352 12.90 -7.15 25.68
CA LEU A 352 12.11 -6.94 26.90
C LEU A 352 12.05 -8.20 27.77
N LEU A 353 11.95 -9.37 27.14
CA LEU A 353 11.93 -10.64 27.86
C LEU A 353 13.28 -10.93 28.52
N ILE A 354 14.39 -10.61 27.85
CA ILE A 354 15.76 -10.76 28.39
C ILE A 354 16.03 -9.74 29.52
N GLU A 355 15.65 -8.47 29.33
CA GLU A 355 15.82 -7.42 30.34
C GLU A 355 15.06 -7.73 31.63
N GLN A 356 13.83 -8.25 31.52
CA GLN A 356 13.04 -8.63 32.68
C GLN A 356 13.40 -10.01 33.25
N LEU A 357 14.09 -10.88 32.49
CA LEU A 357 14.70 -12.09 33.01
C LEU A 357 16.01 -11.80 33.76
N ALA A 358 16.78 -10.82 33.31
CA ALA A 358 17.98 -10.34 34.00
C ALA A 358 17.66 -9.73 35.36
N ASP A 359 16.52 -9.04 35.50
CA ASP A 359 16.01 -8.56 36.80
C ASP A 359 15.64 -9.69 37.79
N VAL A 360 15.49 -10.94 37.31
CA VAL A 360 15.15 -12.13 38.12
C VAL A 360 16.37 -13.01 38.39
N GLU A 361 17.58 -12.60 37.99
CA GLU A 361 18.83 -13.31 38.29
C GLU A 361 19.14 -13.34 39.80
N ASP A 362 18.52 -14.28 40.50
CA ASP A 362 19.09 -14.96 41.66
C ASP A 362 18.84 -16.48 41.65
N ASP A 363 17.92 -17.00 40.81
CA ASP A 363 17.70 -18.45 40.69
C ASP A 363 17.26 -18.84 39.26
N MET A 364 18.18 -19.34 38.42
CA MET A 364 18.03 -20.58 37.62
C MET A 364 18.96 -20.68 36.40
N GLU A 365 19.49 -21.89 36.21
CA GLU A 365 20.41 -22.31 35.16
C GLU A 365 19.81 -22.25 33.75
N MET A 366 20.56 -21.60 32.85
CA MET A 366 20.30 -21.52 31.42
C MET A 366 20.38 -22.91 30.75
N THR A 367 19.24 -23.43 30.29
CA THR A 367 19.22 -24.50 29.28
C THR A 367 19.02 -23.88 27.89
N GLY A 368 19.97 -24.14 26.99
CA GLY A 368 20.17 -23.46 25.71
C GLY A 368 19.13 -23.69 24.61
N SER A 369 17.88 -23.94 24.96
CA SER A 369 16.76 -24.07 24.03
C SER A 369 15.71 -23.04 24.42
N GLY A 370 15.79 -21.84 23.84
CA GLY A 370 14.98 -20.66 24.16
C GLY A 370 13.48 -20.77 23.85
N GLU A 371 12.81 -21.84 24.29
CA GLU A 371 11.37 -22.07 24.12
C GLU A 371 10.60 -22.24 25.44
N VAL A 372 11.26 -22.28 26.59
CA VAL A 372 10.59 -22.36 27.89
C VAL A 372 10.95 -21.15 28.72
N ALA A 373 10.05 -20.16 28.74
CA ALA A 373 10.12 -19.10 29.74
C ALA A 373 10.08 -19.76 31.14
N PRO A 374 11.00 -19.41 32.06
CA PRO A 374 10.93 -19.90 33.42
C PRO A 374 9.60 -19.46 34.07
N SER A 375 9.16 -20.20 35.08
CA SER A 375 7.91 -19.91 35.79
C SER A 375 8.02 -18.57 36.53
N MET A 376 7.66 -17.48 35.87
CA MET A 376 7.61 -16.15 36.49
C MET A 376 6.43 -16.06 37.43
N ASP A 377 6.56 -15.34 38.54
CA ASP A 377 5.43 -15.04 39.43
C ASP A 377 4.34 -14.24 38.69
N ALA A 378 3.08 -14.42 39.09
CA ALA A 378 1.92 -13.87 38.39
C ALA A 378 1.92 -12.34 38.32
N ALA A 379 2.49 -11.65 39.32
CA ALA A 379 2.64 -10.19 39.30
C ALA A 379 3.72 -9.72 38.30
N HIS A 380 4.84 -10.44 38.23
CA HIS A 380 5.93 -10.16 37.30
C HIS A 380 5.51 -10.44 35.85
N TRP A 381 4.79 -11.54 35.62
CA TRP A 381 4.22 -11.85 34.31
C TRP A 381 3.27 -10.75 33.80
N LEU A 382 2.39 -10.20 34.66
CA LEU A 382 1.52 -9.08 34.28
C LEU A 382 2.31 -7.80 33.97
N ARG A 383 3.38 -7.53 34.71
CA ARG A 383 4.26 -6.39 34.43
C ARG A 383 4.93 -6.52 33.07
N VAL A 384 5.48 -7.71 32.76
CA VAL A 384 6.07 -8.03 31.45
C VAL A 384 5.04 -7.87 30.34
N LEU A 385 3.81 -8.38 30.54
CA LEU A 385 2.73 -8.26 29.56
C LEU A 385 2.33 -6.79 29.34
N THR A 386 2.28 -5.98 30.40
CA THR A 386 1.98 -4.54 30.31
C THR A 386 3.05 -3.83 29.51
N LEU A 387 4.33 -4.01 29.85
CA LEU A 387 5.46 -3.41 29.15
C LEU A 387 5.53 -3.86 27.68
N ALA A 388 5.32 -5.15 27.42
CA ALA A 388 5.26 -5.70 26.05
C ALA A 388 4.10 -5.10 25.25
N SER A 389 2.91 -4.96 25.84
CA SER A 389 1.75 -4.35 25.17
C SER A 389 1.96 -2.87 24.86
N GLU A 390 2.61 -2.12 25.76
CA GLU A 390 2.91 -0.71 25.56
C GLU A 390 3.99 -0.52 24.48
N ALA A 391 5.05 -1.32 24.54
CA ALA A 391 6.16 -1.23 23.60
C ALA A 391 5.75 -1.66 22.18
N LEU A 392 4.97 -2.75 22.05
CA LEU A 392 4.35 -3.13 20.77
C LEU A 392 3.33 -2.09 20.30
N GLY A 393 2.57 -1.47 21.21
CA GLY A 393 1.66 -0.38 20.89
C GLY A 393 2.38 0.84 20.29
N LYS A 394 3.51 1.24 20.87
CA LYS A 394 4.39 2.30 20.34
C LYS A 394 4.95 1.94 18.96
N LEU A 395 5.38 0.69 18.76
CA LEU A 395 5.84 0.20 17.46
C LEU A 395 4.73 0.26 16.40
N VAL A 396 3.52 -0.18 16.72
CA VAL A 396 2.36 -0.11 15.81
C VAL A 396 2.02 1.35 15.45
N GLN A 397 2.12 2.29 16.40
CA GLN A 397 1.94 3.71 16.12
C GLN A 397 3.04 4.29 15.21
N ARG A 398 4.30 3.86 15.38
CA ARG A 398 5.41 4.25 14.49
C ARG A 398 5.18 3.74 13.07
N VAL A 399 4.82 2.46 12.93
CA VAL A 399 4.44 1.86 11.64
C VAL A 399 3.26 2.60 10.99
N LYS A 400 2.25 3.01 11.77
CA LYS A 400 1.13 3.83 11.28
C LYS A 400 1.61 5.19 10.74
N SER A 401 2.59 5.80 11.38
CA SER A 401 3.14 7.10 10.97
C SER A 401 3.87 6.98 9.62
N VAL A 402 4.73 5.97 9.47
CA VAL A 402 5.39 5.65 8.18
C VAL A 402 4.36 5.30 7.11
N HIS A 403 3.36 4.47 7.43
CA HIS A 403 2.26 4.16 6.53
C HIS A 403 1.51 5.43 6.08
N SER A 404 1.27 6.39 6.99
CA SER A 404 0.62 7.66 6.66
C SER A 404 1.44 8.48 5.67
N VAL A 405 2.76 8.54 5.85
CA VAL A 405 3.67 9.25 4.92
C VAL A 405 3.72 8.55 3.56
N ILE A 406 3.77 7.21 3.52
CA ILE A 406 3.72 6.45 2.25
C ILE A 406 2.39 6.70 1.54
N LYS A 407 1.27 6.71 2.29
CA LYS A 407 -0.05 7.02 1.73
C LYS A 407 -0.12 8.44 1.19
N GLU A 408 0.36 9.43 1.94
CA GLU A 408 0.38 10.83 1.50
C GLU A 408 1.27 11.03 0.26
N THR A 409 2.40 10.33 0.21
CA THR A 409 3.28 10.33 -0.98
C THR A 409 2.56 9.72 -2.18
N ALA A 410 1.87 8.58 -1.99
CA ALA A 410 1.08 7.94 -3.05
C ALA A 410 -0.12 8.79 -3.51
N ASP A 411 -0.79 9.50 -2.61
CA ASP A 411 -1.86 10.45 -2.91
C ASP A 411 -1.34 11.62 -3.76
N THR A 412 -0.16 12.15 -3.39
CA THR A 412 0.49 13.26 -4.09
C THR A 412 0.97 12.84 -5.47
N SER A 413 1.56 11.65 -5.61
CA SER A 413 1.99 11.09 -6.90
C SER A 413 0.83 10.77 -7.86
N ALA A 414 -0.36 10.52 -7.32
CA ALA A 414 -1.60 10.30 -8.10
C ALA A 414 -2.38 11.60 -8.39
N GLY A 415 -1.92 12.75 -7.88
CA GLY A 415 -2.59 14.05 -8.09
C GLY A 415 -3.86 14.27 -7.27
N LEU A 416 -4.13 13.44 -6.25
CA LEU A 416 -5.33 13.52 -5.41
C LEU A 416 -5.22 14.59 -4.30
N LYS A 417 -4.01 15.05 -3.98
CA LYS A 417 -3.74 16.14 -3.03
C LYS A 417 -2.75 17.15 -3.61
N SER A 418 -3.11 18.43 -3.55
CA SER A 418 -2.23 19.58 -3.84
C SER A 418 -1.36 19.87 -2.62
N ALA A 419 -0.21 19.19 -2.48
CA ALA A 419 0.80 19.60 -1.51
C ALA A 419 1.49 20.90 -1.96
N PRO A 420 1.83 21.85 -1.06
CA PRO A 420 2.41 23.15 -1.45
C PRO A 420 3.83 23.08 -2.03
N SER A 421 4.54 21.96 -1.87
CA SER A 421 6.00 21.86 -2.08
C SER A 421 6.44 21.13 -3.35
N LEU A 422 5.53 20.53 -4.13
CA LEU A 422 5.85 19.70 -5.30
C LEU A 422 5.05 20.16 -6.52
N ARG A 423 5.15 21.44 -6.88
CA ARG A 423 4.33 22.06 -7.93
C ARG A 423 4.63 21.61 -9.37
N ASP A 424 5.72 20.85 -9.61
CA ASP A 424 6.18 20.56 -10.97
C ASP A 424 6.30 19.06 -11.31
N SER A 425 5.92 18.13 -10.43
CA SER A 425 5.95 16.69 -10.77
C SER A 425 4.64 16.27 -11.45
N GLU A 426 4.72 15.96 -12.75
CA GLU A 426 3.60 15.35 -13.49
C GLU A 426 3.07 14.12 -12.73
N SER A 427 1.75 14.00 -12.61
CA SER A 427 1.10 12.84 -11.99
C SER A 427 1.48 11.57 -12.75
N PHE A 428 2.40 10.77 -12.19
CA PHE A 428 2.95 9.60 -12.87
C PHE A 428 2.28 8.28 -12.44
N LEU A 429 1.50 8.27 -11.35
CA LEU A 429 0.82 7.07 -10.88
C LEU A 429 -0.58 6.93 -11.52
N SER A 430 -0.86 5.77 -12.10
CA SER A 430 -2.22 5.39 -12.53
C SER A 430 -3.14 5.26 -11.32
N LEU A 431 -4.43 5.59 -11.49
CA LEU A 431 -5.46 5.40 -10.46
C LEU A 431 -5.60 3.92 -10.03
N GLU A 432 -5.31 2.98 -10.94
CA GLU A 432 -5.30 1.54 -10.65
C GLU A 432 -4.11 1.14 -9.77
N ASP A 433 -2.93 1.68 -10.03
CA ASP A 433 -1.72 1.42 -9.25
C ASP A 433 -1.80 2.08 -7.87
N HIS A 434 -2.43 3.26 -7.78
CA HIS A 434 -2.76 3.90 -6.50
C HIS A 434 -3.67 3.01 -5.65
N ASN A 435 -4.74 2.46 -6.22
CA ASN A 435 -5.64 1.54 -5.52
C ASN A 435 -4.92 0.26 -5.06
N ARG A 436 -3.99 -0.28 -5.87
CA ARG A 436 -3.15 -1.43 -5.48
C ARG A 436 -2.24 -1.12 -4.29
N VAL A 437 -1.62 0.06 -4.28
CA VAL A 437 -0.80 0.53 -3.15
C VAL A 437 -1.67 0.67 -1.90
N GLU A 438 -2.87 1.27 -2.01
CA GLU A 438 -3.75 1.45 -0.85
C GLU A 438 -4.22 0.12 -0.25
N ILE A 439 -4.55 -0.87 -1.08
CA ILE A 439 -4.92 -2.22 -0.62
C ILE A 439 -3.75 -2.87 0.11
N LYS A 440 -2.56 -2.87 -0.50
CA LYS A 440 -1.36 -3.46 0.12
C LYS A 440 -0.95 -2.76 1.42
N LEU A 441 -1.11 -1.45 1.50
CA LEU A 441 -0.84 -0.66 2.70
C LEU A 441 -1.82 -1.02 3.84
N LYS A 442 -3.10 -1.21 3.53
CA LYS A 442 -4.10 -1.70 4.50
C LYS A 442 -3.76 -3.12 4.97
N ASP A 443 -3.41 -4.02 4.04
CA ASP A 443 -3.01 -5.40 4.37
C ASP A 443 -1.74 -5.45 5.24
N LEU A 444 -0.79 -4.54 5.01
CA LEU A 444 0.43 -4.40 5.80
C LEU A 444 0.12 -4.06 7.26
N LEU A 445 -0.73 -3.05 7.50
CA LEU A 445 -1.15 -2.71 8.86
C LEU A 445 -1.87 -3.87 9.54
N ILE A 446 -2.82 -4.51 8.85
CA ILE A 446 -3.58 -5.65 9.39
C ILE A 446 -2.62 -6.79 9.78
N SER A 447 -1.67 -7.14 8.91
CA SER A 447 -0.74 -8.24 9.18
C SER A 447 0.20 -7.97 10.35
N ILE A 448 0.63 -6.71 10.55
CA ILE A 448 1.50 -6.34 11.69
C ILE A 448 0.68 -6.33 12.99
N CYS A 449 -0.55 -5.80 12.96
CA CYS A 449 -1.50 -5.87 14.07
C CYS A 449 -1.75 -7.33 14.49
N ASP A 450 -2.06 -8.22 13.52
CA ASP A 450 -2.33 -9.64 13.77
C ASP A 450 -1.11 -10.37 14.34
N TYR A 451 0.10 -10.09 13.83
CA TYR A 451 1.34 -10.66 14.37
C TYR A 451 1.58 -10.22 15.83
N CYS A 452 1.39 -8.95 16.16
CA CYS A 452 1.54 -8.47 17.54
C CYS A 452 0.52 -9.12 18.47
N HIS A 453 -0.73 -9.29 18.04
CA HIS A 453 -1.76 -10.00 18.78
C HIS A 453 -1.42 -11.48 18.99
N GLU A 454 -0.90 -12.18 17.98
CA GLU A 454 -0.49 -13.58 18.09
C GLU A 454 0.69 -13.76 19.06
N ARG A 455 1.66 -12.84 19.06
CA ARG A 455 2.79 -12.87 20.00
C ARG A 455 2.34 -12.60 21.44
N LEU A 456 1.51 -11.60 21.67
CA LEU A 456 0.93 -11.38 23.00
C LEU A 456 0.04 -12.57 23.43
N ALA A 457 -0.74 -13.16 22.52
CA ALA A 457 -1.54 -14.34 22.80
C ALA A 457 -0.66 -15.55 23.20
N SER A 458 0.50 -15.71 22.56
CA SER A 458 1.47 -16.75 22.92
C SER A 458 2.02 -16.53 24.33
N LEU A 459 2.35 -15.29 24.72
CA LEU A 459 2.79 -14.95 26.08
C LEU A 459 1.70 -15.13 27.15
N VAL A 460 0.44 -14.97 26.76
CA VAL A 460 -0.69 -15.27 27.65
C VAL A 460 -0.86 -16.78 27.83
N SER A 461 -0.66 -17.54 26.74
CA SER A 461 -0.86 -18.99 26.74
C SER A 461 0.29 -19.77 27.40
N THR A 462 1.49 -19.20 27.49
CA THR A 462 2.65 -19.81 28.15
C THR A 462 2.55 -19.79 29.68
N GLN A 463 1.62 -19.05 30.26
CA GLN A 463 1.40 -19.05 31.70
C GLN A 463 0.84 -20.42 32.14
N SER A 464 1.71 -21.24 32.75
CA SER A 464 1.38 -22.60 33.16
C SER A 464 0.18 -22.67 34.13
N ASP A 465 -0.62 -23.73 34.02
CA ASP A 465 -1.78 -24.05 34.89
C ASP A 465 -1.47 -24.13 36.41
N LYS A 466 -0.18 -24.07 36.78
CA LYS A 466 0.31 -24.32 38.14
C LYS A 466 0.14 -23.11 39.06
N GLN A 467 0.22 -21.87 38.57
CA GLN A 467 0.10 -20.69 39.42
C GLN A 467 -1.35 -20.25 39.62
N THR A 468 -1.72 -19.91 40.85
CA THR A 468 -3.05 -19.41 41.20
C THR A 468 -3.17 -17.93 40.84
N ILE A 469 -3.86 -17.63 39.74
CA ILE A 469 -4.19 -16.26 39.36
C ILE A 469 -5.31 -15.74 40.28
N THR A 470 -5.13 -14.53 40.80
CA THR A 470 -6.11 -13.85 41.66
C THR A 470 -7.14 -13.11 40.82
N ALA A 471 -8.35 -12.87 41.36
CA ALA A 471 -9.41 -12.12 40.67
C ALA A 471 -8.93 -10.76 40.12
N VAL A 472 -8.09 -10.05 40.90
CA VAL A 472 -7.51 -8.75 40.53
C VAL A 472 -6.59 -8.86 39.31
N GLN A 473 -5.79 -9.92 39.25
CA GLN A 473 -4.86 -10.17 38.16
C GLN A 473 -5.59 -10.48 36.84
N VAL A 474 -6.74 -11.17 36.90
CA VAL A 474 -7.57 -11.40 35.70
C VAL A 474 -8.22 -10.11 35.21
N THR A 475 -8.62 -9.20 36.12
CA THR A 475 -9.15 -7.89 35.72
C THR A 475 -8.09 -6.97 35.13
N GLU A 476 -6.87 -7.00 35.66
CA GLU A 476 -5.72 -6.28 35.09
C GLU A 476 -5.40 -6.81 33.69
N LEU A 477 -5.37 -8.13 33.52
CA LEU A 477 -5.21 -8.77 32.22
C LEU A 477 -6.30 -8.35 31.22
N SER A 478 -7.56 -8.32 31.64
CA SER A 478 -8.67 -7.84 30.78
C SER A 478 -8.41 -6.40 30.32
N THR A 479 -8.00 -5.53 31.25
CA THR A 479 -7.72 -4.12 30.96
C THR A 479 -6.58 -3.97 29.95
N ILE A 480 -5.50 -4.76 30.08
CA ILE A 480 -4.38 -4.74 29.14
C ILE A 480 -4.82 -5.23 27.74
N VAL A 481 -5.60 -6.32 27.69
CA VAL A 481 -6.11 -6.89 26.43
C VAL A 481 -7.05 -5.92 25.73
N ASP A 482 -7.94 -5.26 26.47
CA ASP A 482 -8.89 -4.29 25.93
C ASP A 482 -8.17 -3.03 25.43
N ASN A 483 -7.26 -2.46 26.23
CA ASN A 483 -6.46 -1.29 25.82
C ASN A 483 -5.65 -1.54 24.55
N PHE A 484 -4.98 -2.69 24.47
CA PHE A 484 -4.18 -3.05 23.30
C PHE A 484 -5.06 -3.33 22.07
N THR A 485 -6.19 -4.02 22.25
CA THR A 485 -7.12 -4.30 21.15
C THR A 485 -7.76 -3.02 20.62
N ASP A 486 -8.13 -2.08 21.50
CA ASP A 486 -8.67 -0.78 21.12
C ASP A 486 -7.63 0.07 20.38
N LEU A 487 -6.36 0.01 20.78
CA LEU A 487 -5.26 0.67 20.07
C LEU A 487 -5.13 0.09 18.65
N CYS A 488 -5.07 -1.24 18.51
CA CYS A 488 -4.99 -1.91 17.22
C CYS A 488 -6.22 -1.64 16.35
N GLU A 489 -7.43 -1.60 16.92
CA GLU A 489 -8.66 -1.28 16.19
C GLU A 489 -8.65 0.17 15.65
N LYS A 490 -8.15 1.13 16.43
CA LYS A 490 -7.95 2.52 15.99
C LYS A 490 -6.88 2.68 14.90
N VAL A 491 -5.95 1.72 14.76
CA VAL A 491 -4.92 1.74 13.73
C VAL A 491 -5.35 1.00 12.47
N CYS A 492 -5.86 -0.22 12.62
CA CYS A 492 -6.12 -1.17 11.54
C CYS A 492 -7.60 -1.20 11.10
N GLY A 493 -8.53 -0.64 11.88
CA GLY A 493 -9.98 -0.65 11.60
C GLY A 493 -10.63 -2.03 11.71
N ARG A 494 -9.89 -3.03 12.19
CA ARG A 494 -10.31 -4.43 12.35
C ARG A 494 -9.91 -4.93 13.74
N GLN A 495 -10.80 -5.68 14.38
CA GLN A 495 -10.51 -6.36 15.64
C GLN A 495 -9.83 -7.70 15.38
N SER A 496 -8.63 -7.90 15.93
CA SER A 496 -7.96 -9.20 15.90
C SER A 496 -8.45 -10.09 17.04
N ALA A 497 -8.70 -11.36 16.75
CA ALA A 497 -9.32 -12.30 17.69
C ALA A 497 -8.33 -13.08 18.56
N ALA A 498 -7.05 -13.16 18.17
CA ALA A 498 -6.08 -14.08 18.78
C ALA A 498 -5.86 -13.79 20.28
N LEU A 499 -5.61 -12.53 20.64
CA LEU A 499 -5.39 -12.12 22.03
C LEU A 499 -6.65 -12.28 22.90
N ARG A 500 -7.82 -11.88 22.38
CA ARG A 500 -9.10 -12.08 23.07
C ARG A 500 -9.43 -13.56 23.27
N ALA A 501 -9.06 -14.43 22.33
CA ALA A 501 -9.24 -15.88 22.46
C ALA A 501 -8.34 -16.45 23.56
N ALA A 502 -7.05 -16.08 23.59
CA ALA A 502 -6.13 -16.48 24.65
C ALA A 502 -6.59 -15.99 26.04
N PHE A 503 -7.05 -14.75 26.14
CA PHE A 503 -7.66 -14.23 27.36
C PHE A 503 -8.89 -15.04 27.80
N LYS A 504 -9.82 -15.35 26.88
CA LYS A 504 -11.01 -16.15 27.19
C LYS A 504 -10.66 -17.54 27.74
N ILE A 505 -9.63 -18.18 27.18
CA ILE A 505 -9.14 -19.48 27.67
C ILE A 505 -8.62 -19.32 29.11
N GLN A 506 -7.76 -18.33 29.36
CA GLN A 506 -7.17 -18.14 30.68
C GLN A 506 -8.20 -17.73 31.75
N ALA A 507 -9.09 -16.81 31.40
CA ALA A 507 -10.17 -16.39 32.28
C ALA A 507 -11.20 -17.53 32.49
N GLY A 508 -11.41 -18.41 31.50
CA GLY A 508 -12.18 -19.64 31.63
C GLY A 508 -11.56 -20.64 32.61
N ASN A 509 -10.25 -20.87 32.52
CA ASN A 509 -9.49 -21.72 33.46
C ASN A 509 -9.58 -21.19 34.89
N TYR A 510 -9.45 -19.87 35.07
CA TYR A 510 -9.66 -19.22 36.36
C TYR A 510 -11.08 -19.46 36.89
N VAL A 511 -12.13 -19.23 36.07
CA VAL A 511 -13.53 -19.44 36.47
C VAL A 511 -13.80 -20.90 36.84
N HIS A 512 -13.19 -21.86 36.13
CA HIS A 512 -13.29 -23.28 36.46
C HIS A 512 -12.64 -23.60 37.81
N LYS A 513 -11.41 -23.12 38.05
CA LYS A 513 -10.71 -23.29 39.33
C LYS A 513 -11.44 -22.62 40.48
N PHE A 514 -11.95 -21.40 40.25
CA PHE A 514 -12.80 -20.66 41.18
C PHE A 514 -14.03 -21.48 41.55
N HIS A 515 -14.75 -22.03 40.56
CA HIS A 515 -15.93 -22.85 40.83
C HIS A 515 -15.60 -24.14 41.58
N SER A 516 -14.56 -24.86 41.16
CA SER A 516 -14.12 -26.09 41.82
C SER A 516 -13.79 -25.87 43.30
N GLN A 517 -13.05 -24.80 43.62
CA GLN A 517 -12.73 -24.44 45.00
C GLN A 517 -13.98 -24.13 45.85
N ARG A 518 -14.93 -23.35 45.32
CA ARG A 518 -16.15 -22.98 46.05
C ARG A 518 -17.09 -24.16 46.23
N LYS A 519 -17.23 -25.01 45.20
CA LYS A 519 -18.01 -26.26 45.26
C LYS A 519 -17.43 -27.24 46.29
N ASN A 520 -16.10 -27.40 46.32
CA ASN A 520 -15.42 -28.23 47.32
C ASN A 520 -15.58 -27.69 48.74
N LYS A 521 -15.39 -26.36 48.93
CA LYS A 521 -15.63 -25.70 50.22
C LYS A 521 -17.06 -25.89 50.71
N LEU A 522 -18.05 -25.68 49.84
CA LEU A 522 -19.46 -25.87 50.18
C LEU A 522 -19.77 -27.31 50.56
N THR A 523 -19.27 -28.28 49.78
CA THR A 523 -19.51 -29.71 50.03
C THR A 523 -18.89 -30.15 51.36
N MET A 524 -17.65 -29.73 51.64
CA MET A 524 -16.98 -30.00 52.91
C MET A 524 -17.76 -29.45 54.11
N LEU A 525 -18.26 -28.22 54.00
CA LEU A 525 -19.05 -27.57 55.07
C LEU A 525 -20.40 -28.25 55.27
N LEU A 526 -21.09 -28.60 54.18
CA LEU A 526 -22.34 -29.37 54.23
C LEU A 526 -22.15 -30.72 54.93
N ASP A 527 -21.04 -31.42 54.66
CA ASP A 527 -20.77 -32.73 55.26
C ASP A 527 -20.50 -32.65 56.76
N ALA A 528 -19.94 -31.53 57.23
CA ALA A 528 -19.70 -31.24 58.64
C ALA A 528 -20.90 -30.57 59.35
N GLU A 529 -21.96 -30.21 58.61
CA GLU A 529 -23.08 -29.44 59.12
C GLU A 529 -23.94 -30.24 60.11
N ARG A 530 -24.23 -29.63 61.27
CA ARG A 530 -24.98 -30.28 62.35
C ARG A 530 -26.46 -29.90 62.36
N TRP A 531 -26.91 -29.08 61.41
CA TRP A 531 -28.30 -28.64 61.26
C TRP A 531 -28.83 -27.99 62.53
N LYS A 532 -28.03 -27.08 63.10
CA LYS A 532 -28.41 -26.25 64.24
C LYS A 532 -28.66 -24.82 63.78
N VAL A 533 -29.46 -24.09 64.56
CA VAL A 533 -29.65 -22.66 64.37
C VAL A 533 -28.29 -21.97 64.45
N ALA A 534 -27.96 -21.20 63.42
CA ALA A 534 -26.74 -20.41 63.37
C ALA A 534 -27.03 -18.94 63.67
N GLU A 535 -26.10 -18.31 64.39
CA GLU A 535 -26.12 -16.87 64.59
C GLU A 535 -25.70 -16.16 63.30
N VAL A 536 -26.37 -15.05 62.97
CA VAL A 536 -26.17 -14.31 61.73
C VAL A 536 -25.19 -13.15 61.98
N PRO A 537 -24.01 -13.17 61.33
CA PRO A 537 -23.11 -12.02 61.31
C PRO A 537 -23.72 -10.85 60.53
N GLN A 538 -23.42 -9.63 60.98
CA GLN A 538 -23.93 -8.40 60.35
C GLN A 538 -23.51 -8.26 58.87
N GLU A 539 -22.32 -8.77 58.50
CA GLU A 539 -21.83 -8.78 57.12
C GLU A 539 -22.78 -9.54 56.17
N ILE A 540 -23.35 -10.64 56.63
CA ILE A 540 -24.25 -11.49 55.83
C ILE A 540 -25.62 -10.83 55.71
N GLN A 541 -26.10 -10.17 56.77
CA GLN A 541 -27.32 -9.35 56.70
C GLN A 541 -27.17 -8.23 55.66
N MET A 542 -26.02 -7.51 55.65
CA MET A 542 -25.76 -6.49 54.63
C MET A 542 -25.74 -7.05 53.20
N LEU A 543 -25.23 -8.27 53.00
CA LEU A 543 -25.24 -8.93 51.69
C LEU A 543 -26.67 -9.23 51.22
N VAL A 544 -27.52 -9.73 52.12
CA VAL A 544 -28.92 -10.01 51.83
C VAL A 544 -29.70 -8.72 51.55
N ASP A 545 -29.47 -7.66 52.33
CA ASP A 545 -30.11 -6.36 52.11
C ASP A 545 -29.71 -5.78 50.74
N LYS A 546 -28.43 -5.90 50.36
CA LYS A 546 -27.95 -5.49 49.03
C LYS A 546 -28.60 -6.32 47.91
N LEU A 547 -28.77 -7.62 48.11
CA LEU A 547 -29.41 -8.51 47.14
C LEU A 547 -30.91 -8.17 47.00
N ALA A 548 -31.58 -7.86 48.10
CA ALA A 548 -33.00 -7.47 48.14
C ALA A 548 -33.27 -6.17 47.36
N LEU A 549 -32.34 -5.20 47.42
CA LEU A 549 -32.44 -3.95 46.66
C LEU A 549 -32.35 -4.13 45.14
N GLY A 550 -31.92 -5.30 44.66
CA GLY A 550 -31.83 -5.61 43.22
C GLY A 550 -30.70 -4.88 42.49
N ASN A 551 -29.81 -4.21 43.21
CA ASN A 551 -28.67 -3.50 42.62
C ASN A 551 -27.55 -4.48 42.25
N VAL A 552 -26.81 -4.16 41.18
CA VAL A 552 -25.63 -4.93 40.75
C VAL A 552 -24.58 -4.91 41.85
N ILE A 553 -24.22 -6.09 42.35
CA ILE A 553 -23.21 -6.27 43.39
C ILE A 553 -21.81 -6.10 42.78
N LYS A 554 -21.16 -4.98 43.11
CA LYS A 554 -19.83 -4.61 42.60
C LYS A 554 -18.68 -5.12 43.47
N SER A 555 -18.89 -5.21 44.78
CA SER A 555 -17.87 -5.64 45.74
C SER A 555 -18.51 -6.29 46.96
N LEU A 556 -17.77 -7.23 47.56
CA LEU A 556 -18.08 -7.76 48.88
C LEU A 556 -17.78 -6.69 49.94
N PRO A 557 -18.52 -6.65 51.06
CA PRO A 557 -18.12 -5.88 52.23
C PRO A 557 -16.70 -6.30 52.62
N SER A 558 -15.77 -5.34 52.69
CA SER A 558 -14.42 -5.61 53.16
C SER A 558 -14.48 -6.16 54.59
N SER A 559 -13.79 -7.28 54.85
CA SER A 559 -13.37 -7.60 56.22
C SER A 559 -12.68 -6.36 56.80
N PRO A 560 -12.94 -5.96 58.06
CA PRO A 560 -12.39 -4.73 58.63
C PRO A 560 -10.88 -4.87 58.82
N THR A 561 -10.11 -4.66 57.76
CA THR A 561 -8.69 -4.36 57.86
C THR A 561 -8.57 -2.89 58.24
N GLY A 562 -8.22 -2.67 59.51
CA GLY A 562 -7.42 -1.56 60.03
C GLY A 562 -7.79 -0.14 59.61
N GLU A 563 -8.16 0.68 60.61
CA GLU A 563 -8.09 2.14 60.57
C GLU A 563 -9.23 2.85 59.81
N ASN A 564 -10.45 2.78 60.34
CA ASN A 564 -11.16 3.98 60.79
C ASN A 564 -12.55 3.68 61.37
N ASN A 565 -12.76 4.21 62.58
CA ASN A 565 -14.04 4.59 63.20
C ASN A 565 -14.96 3.48 63.74
N GLU A 566 -14.89 3.33 65.07
CA GLU A 566 -15.96 3.20 66.07
C GLU A 566 -17.44 3.15 65.62
N LYS A 567 -17.82 2.27 64.70
CA LYS A 567 -19.22 1.88 64.50
C LYS A 567 -19.45 0.56 65.21
N LYS A 568 -20.06 0.67 66.41
CA LYS A 568 -20.64 -0.39 67.25
C LYS A 568 -20.71 -1.75 66.56
N LEU A 569 -19.83 -2.67 66.94
CA LEU A 569 -19.96 -4.09 66.64
C LEU A 569 -21.29 -4.57 67.25
N GLN A 570 -22.36 -4.62 66.46
CA GLN A 570 -23.65 -5.12 66.92
C GLN A 570 -23.53 -6.63 67.15
N LYS A 571 -24.15 -7.13 68.22
CA LYS A 571 -24.14 -8.57 68.54
C LYS A 571 -24.73 -9.38 67.37
N PRO A 572 -24.25 -10.61 67.12
CA PRO A 572 -24.84 -11.52 66.14
C PRO A 572 -26.34 -11.68 66.38
N ALA A 573 -27.12 -11.60 65.30
CA ALA A 573 -28.58 -11.74 65.39
C ALA A 573 -28.96 -13.23 65.39
N PRO A 574 -30.03 -13.62 66.10
CA PRO A 574 -30.47 -15.02 66.15
C PRO A 574 -31.16 -15.50 64.86
N ALA A 575 -31.60 -14.58 64.00
CA ALA A 575 -32.26 -14.88 62.72
C ALA A 575 -31.94 -13.79 61.68
N LEU A 576 -32.01 -14.16 60.40
CA LEU A 576 -31.83 -13.25 59.27
C LEU A 576 -33.14 -12.49 59.02
N LYS A 577 -33.09 -11.17 58.82
CA LYS A 577 -34.30 -10.38 58.56
C LYS A 577 -34.50 -10.15 57.07
N ILE A 578 -35.64 -10.56 56.54
CA ILE A 578 -36.04 -10.27 55.15
C ILE A 578 -37.39 -9.58 55.18
N GLY A 579 -37.40 -8.28 54.90
CA GLY A 579 -38.62 -7.47 54.99
C GLY A 579 -39.21 -7.50 56.41
N SER A 580 -40.41 -8.07 56.56
CA SER A 580 -41.10 -8.23 57.84
C SER A 580 -40.94 -9.61 58.49
N GLN A 581 -40.23 -10.55 57.85
CA GLN A 581 -40.09 -11.92 58.33
C GLN A 581 -38.69 -12.23 58.86
N ASP A 582 -38.64 -12.99 59.95
CA ASP A 582 -37.41 -13.55 60.51
C ASP A 582 -37.16 -14.95 59.89
N TYR A 583 -35.92 -15.18 59.43
CA TYR A 583 -35.46 -16.41 58.79
C TYR A 583 -34.41 -17.08 59.67
N THR A 584 -34.84 -18.10 60.43
CA THR A 584 -33.95 -18.96 61.21
C THR A 584 -33.28 -19.98 60.28
N THR A 585 -31.96 -19.93 60.12
CA THR A 585 -31.23 -20.77 59.16
C THR A 585 -29.98 -21.41 59.77
N VAL A 586 -29.32 -22.24 58.97
CA VAL A 586 -28.15 -23.04 59.33
C VAL A 586 -26.87 -22.39 58.82
N GLY A 587 -25.73 -22.62 59.48
CA GLY A 587 -24.46 -21.93 59.18
C GLY A 587 -24.00 -22.09 57.74
N THR A 588 -24.16 -23.28 57.15
CA THR A 588 -23.79 -23.51 55.75
C THR A 588 -24.61 -22.68 54.75
N VAL A 589 -25.86 -22.30 55.06
CA VAL A 589 -26.65 -21.38 54.20
C VAL A 589 -26.08 -19.97 54.24
N LEU A 590 -25.63 -19.51 55.40
CA LEU A 590 -25.00 -18.20 55.55
C LEU A 590 -23.73 -18.11 54.69
N ILE A 591 -22.94 -19.19 54.68
CA ILE A 591 -21.76 -19.29 53.80
C ILE A 591 -22.19 -19.38 52.33
N LEU A 592 -23.28 -20.10 52.00
CA LEU A 592 -23.82 -20.13 50.65
C LEU A 592 -24.22 -18.72 50.16
N ILE A 593 -24.82 -17.88 51.01
CA ILE A 593 -25.13 -16.47 50.69
C ILE A 593 -23.86 -15.72 50.32
N GLN A 594 -22.80 -15.86 51.12
CA GLN A 594 -21.51 -15.25 50.82
C GLN A 594 -20.93 -15.76 49.49
N LEU A 595 -20.94 -17.08 49.26
CA LEU A 595 -20.46 -17.67 48.01
C LEU A 595 -21.25 -17.14 46.81
N VAL A 596 -22.58 -17.10 46.87
CA VAL A 596 -23.42 -16.55 45.80
C VAL A 596 -23.03 -15.09 45.50
N CYS A 597 -22.76 -14.28 46.51
CA CYS A 597 -22.29 -12.91 46.33
C CYS A 597 -20.89 -12.85 45.68
N GLU A 598 -19.97 -13.76 46.02
CA GLU A 598 -18.68 -13.91 45.32
C GLU A 598 -18.87 -14.21 43.82
N TYR A 599 -19.84 -15.06 43.45
CA TYR A 599 -20.18 -15.32 42.04
C TYR A 599 -20.73 -14.07 41.36
N CYS A 600 -21.59 -13.30 42.02
CA CYS A 600 -22.11 -12.03 41.50
C CYS A 600 -21.01 -11.00 41.22
N VAL A 601 -20.04 -10.86 42.15
CA VAL A 601 -18.86 -9.99 41.96
C VAL A 601 -17.96 -10.49 40.83
N CYS A 602 -17.73 -11.80 40.76
CA CYS A 602 -16.95 -12.41 39.68
C CYS A 602 -17.59 -12.14 38.30
N ALA A 603 -18.91 -12.25 38.20
CA ALA A 603 -19.65 -11.92 36.98
C ALA A 603 -19.58 -10.43 36.63
N TYR A 604 -19.57 -9.54 37.62
CA TYR A 604 -19.41 -8.09 37.40
C TYR A 604 -18.02 -7.75 36.87
N ASN A 605 -16.97 -8.35 37.45
CA ASN A 605 -15.58 -8.13 37.04
C ASN A 605 -15.26 -8.74 35.66
N LEU A 606 -15.88 -9.88 35.32
CA LEU A 606 -15.66 -10.62 34.07
C LEU A 606 -16.96 -10.74 33.28
N GLN A 607 -17.50 -9.61 32.82
CA GLN A 607 -18.79 -9.56 32.11
C GLN A 607 -18.83 -10.50 30.89
N LEU A 608 -17.72 -10.62 30.16
CA LEU A 608 -17.58 -11.53 29.02
C LEU A 608 -17.84 -13.01 29.36
N LEU A 609 -17.58 -13.41 30.61
CA LEU A 609 -17.75 -14.79 31.10
C LEU A 609 -18.97 -14.93 32.02
N ALA A 610 -19.76 -13.87 32.22
CA ALA A 610 -20.95 -13.89 33.08
C ALA A 610 -21.92 -15.05 32.78
N PRO A 611 -22.18 -15.45 31.51
CA PRO A 611 -23.01 -16.62 31.23
C PRO A 611 -22.44 -17.94 31.78
N ILE A 612 -21.11 -18.10 31.74
CA ILE A 612 -20.42 -19.30 32.26
C ILE A 612 -20.46 -19.28 33.79
N VAL A 613 -20.20 -18.13 34.41
CA VAL A 613 -20.28 -17.95 35.86
C VAL A 613 -21.70 -18.25 36.38
N GLY A 614 -22.74 -17.83 35.65
CA GLY A 614 -24.12 -18.11 36.00
C GLY A 614 -24.51 -19.59 35.90
N ARG A 615 -24.00 -20.32 34.91
CA ARG A 615 -24.14 -21.79 34.83
C ARG A 615 -23.47 -22.48 36.02
N ASN A 616 -22.26 -22.05 36.37
CA ASN A 616 -21.52 -22.57 37.53
C ASN A 616 -22.27 -22.30 38.85
N LEU A 617 -22.91 -21.14 38.98
CA LEU A 617 -23.75 -20.81 40.13
C LEU A 617 -24.99 -21.72 40.19
N THR A 618 -25.62 -21.99 39.06
CA THR A 618 -26.74 -22.95 38.97
C THR A 618 -26.30 -24.34 39.43
N GLU A 619 -25.11 -24.80 39.03
CA GLU A 619 -24.54 -26.06 39.48
C GLU A 619 -24.23 -26.06 40.99
N LEU A 620 -23.73 -24.95 41.54
CA LEU A 620 -23.49 -24.82 42.97
C LEU A 620 -24.80 -24.97 43.77
N LEU A 621 -25.88 -24.30 43.35
CA LEU A 621 -27.19 -24.40 43.99
C LEU A 621 -27.79 -25.81 43.86
N ARG A 622 -27.63 -26.46 42.70
CA ARG A 622 -28.02 -27.86 42.52
C ARG A 622 -27.23 -28.80 43.43
N THR A 623 -25.94 -28.55 43.61
CA THR A 623 -25.08 -29.32 44.52
C THR A 623 -25.55 -29.15 45.96
N PHE A 624 -25.88 -27.93 46.38
CA PHE A 624 -26.46 -27.66 47.70
C PHE A 624 -27.77 -28.45 47.92
N ASN A 625 -28.70 -28.39 46.97
CA ASN A 625 -29.99 -29.09 47.07
C ASN A 625 -29.81 -30.62 47.13
N SER A 626 -29.04 -31.18 46.19
CA SER A 626 -28.78 -32.63 46.10
C SER A 626 -28.10 -33.14 47.37
N ARG A 627 -27.07 -32.44 47.85
CA ARG A 627 -26.33 -32.86 49.04
C ARG A 627 -27.17 -32.70 50.31
N SER A 628 -27.95 -31.62 50.45
CA SER A 628 -28.87 -31.44 51.58
C SER A 628 -29.92 -32.56 51.63
N CYS A 629 -30.46 -32.97 50.48
CA CYS A 629 -31.39 -34.10 50.38
C CYS A 629 -30.74 -35.41 50.84
N GLN A 630 -29.52 -35.72 50.38
CA GLN A 630 -28.78 -36.91 50.81
C GLN A 630 -28.47 -36.91 52.31
N LEU A 631 -28.06 -35.76 52.86
CA LEU A 631 -27.70 -35.63 54.26
C LEU A 631 -28.90 -35.80 55.19
N VAL A 632 -30.05 -35.23 54.82
CA VAL A 632 -31.23 -35.12 55.68
C VAL A 632 -32.26 -36.22 55.38
N LEU A 633 -32.78 -36.30 54.14
CA LEU A 633 -33.74 -37.34 53.77
C LEU A 633 -33.07 -38.71 53.57
N GLY A 634 -31.86 -38.71 52.99
CA GLY A 634 -31.05 -39.93 52.78
C GLY A 634 -30.30 -40.41 54.02
N ALA A 635 -30.47 -39.74 55.17
CA ALA A 635 -29.79 -40.04 56.42
C ALA A 635 -28.25 -40.05 56.36
N GLY A 636 -27.64 -39.39 55.37
CA GLY A 636 -26.20 -39.28 55.23
C GLY A 636 -25.52 -38.55 56.40
N ALA A 637 -26.20 -37.58 57.01
CA ALA A 637 -25.68 -36.79 58.12
C ALA A 637 -25.41 -37.62 59.39
N LEU A 638 -26.01 -38.81 59.51
CA LEU A 638 -25.69 -39.74 60.60
C LEU A 638 -24.26 -40.26 60.50
N LYS A 639 -23.75 -40.44 59.26
CA LYS A 639 -22.40 -40.95 58.98
C LYS A 639 -21.36 -39.84 58.86
N THR A 640 -21.72 -38.72 58.21
CA THR A 640 -20.76 -37.64 57.90
C THR A 640 -20.63 -36.62 59.02
N ALA A 641 -21.75 -36.13 59.58
CA ALA A 641 -21.77 -35.09 60.60
C ALA A 641 -21.80 -35.65 62.05
N GLY A 642 -21.91 -36.98 62.20
CA GLY A 642 -21.95 -37.66 63.49
C GLY A 642 -23.24 -37.43 64.28
N LEU A 643 -24.35 -37.13 63.60
CA LEU A 643 -25.66 -37.01 64.25
C LEU A 643 -26.18 -38.39 64.69
N LYS A 644 -26.78 -38.47 65.89
CA LYS A 644 -27.37 -39.73 66.38
C LYS A 644 -28.70 -40.06 65.72
N THR A 645 -29.53 -39.05 65.51
CA THR A 645 -30.85 -39.14 64.89
C THR A 645 -31.17 -37.86 64.12
N ILE A 646 -31.97 -37.98 63.06
CA ILE A 646 -32.52 -36.83 62.34
C ILE A 646 -33.83 -36.45 63.01
N THR A 647 -33.87 -35.26 63.62
CA THR A 647 -35.04 -34.76 64.35
C THR A 647 -35.96 -33.94 63.44
N THR A 648 -37.20 -33.71 63.87
CA THR A 648 -38.13 -32.82 63.17
C THR A 648 -37.62 -31.39 63.06
N THR A 649 -36.84 -30.92 64.04
CA THR A 649 -36.14 -29.62 63.99
C THR A 649 -35.14 -29.57 62.83
N ASN A 650 -34.39 -30.66 62.59
CA ASN A 650 -33.47 -30.72 61.46
C ASN A 650 -34.23 -30.61 60.14
N LEU A 651 -35.36 -31.32 59.98
CA LEU A 651 -36.22 -31.24 58.79
C LEU A 651 -36.77 -29.83 58.57
N ALA A 652 -37.25 -29.18 59.64
CA ALA A 652 -37.75 -27.80 59.60
C ALA A 652 -36.64 -26.80 59.23
N LEU A 653 -35.44 -26.95 59.80
CA LEU A 653 -34.28 -26.10 59.47
C LEU A 653 -33.81 -26.29 58.03
N THR A 654 -33.81 -27.52 57.52
CA THR A 654 -33.51 -27.79 56.10
C THR A 654 -34.56 -27.16 55.18
N SER A 655 -35.85 -27.28 55.52
CA SER A 655 -36.92 -26.63 54.76
C SER A 655 -36.74 -25.11 54.73
N ARG A 656 -36.53 -24.48 55.89
CA ARG A 656 -36.31 -23.02 55.99
C ARG A 656 -35.05 -22.55 55.27
N SER A 657 -33.99 -23.34 55.32
CA SER A 657 -32.74 -23.12 54.59
C SER A 657 -32.95 -23.14 53.07
N LEU A 658 -33.75 -24.09 52.56
CA LEU A 658 -34.07 -24.19 51.15
C LEU A 658 -35.01 -23.07 50.68
N GLN A 659 -35.96 -22.65 51.52
CA GLN A 659 -36.81 -21.48 51.26
C GLN A 659 -35.97 -20.20 51.13
N MET A 660 -34.92 -20.03 51.94
CA MET A 660 -33.99 -18.92 51.79
C MET A 660 -33.28 -18.95 50.43
N VAL A 661 -32.80 -20.12 50.00
CA VAL A 661 -32.20 -20.27 48.67
C VAL A 661 -33.20 -19.95 47.56
N LEU A 662 -34.45 -20.39 47.70
CA LEU A 662 -35.53 -20.10 46.75
C LEU A 662 -35.78 -18.59 46.61
N TRP A 663 -35.78 -17.86 47.73
CA TRP A 663 -35.91 -16.40 47.75
C TRP A 663 -34.76 -15.69 47.03
N MET A 664 -33.54 -16.21 47.10
CA MET A 664 -32.38 -15.58 46.44
C MET A 664 -32.39 -15.70 44.91
N ILE A 665 -32.96 -16.78 44.34
CA ILE A 665 -32.95 -17.07 42.90
C ILE A 665 -33.43 -15.89 42.02
N PRO A 666 -34.59 -15.26 42.27
CA PRO A 666 -35.04 -14.14 41.44
C PRO A 666 -34.08 -12.93 41.48
N HIS A 667 -33.47 -12.64 42.63
CA HIS A 667 -32.50 -11.55 42.76
C HIS A 667 -31.18 -11.86 42.03
N ILE A 668 -30.72 -13.12 42.07
CA ILE A 668 -29.58 -13.58 41.28
C ILE A 668 -29.87 -13.41 39.78
N ARG A 669 -31.06 -13.83 39.31
CA ARG A 669 -31.46 -13.67 37.90
C ARG A 669 -31.43 -12.19 37.48
N ALA A 670 -31.96 -11.29 38.31
CA ALA A 670 -31.93 -9.86 38.03
C ALA A 670 -30.51 -9.31 37.90
N HIS A 671 -29.59 -9.72 38.79
CA HIS A 671 -28.17 -9.31 38.73
C HIS A 671 -27.49 -9.77 37.44
N PHE A 672 -27.66 -11.03 37.03
CA PHE A 672 -27.04 -11.54 35.80
C PHE A 672 -27.69 -10.95 34.53
N ASN A 673 -29.01 -10.75 34.50
CA ASN A 673 -29.69 -10.10 33.37
C ASN A 673 -29.26 -8.63 33.18
N ALA A 674 -28.81 -7.95 34.24
CA ALA A 674 -28.24 -6.61 34.14
C ALA A 674 -26.82 -6.60 33.53
N LEU A 675 -26.12 -7.74 33.53
CA LEU A 675 -24.73 -7.87 33.06
C LEU A 675 -24.62 -8.52 31.68
N THR A 676 -25.59 -9.34 31.28
CA THR A 676 -25.60 -10.01 29.98
C THR A 676 -26.98 -9.97 29.35
N SER A 677 -27.02 -9.79 28.03
CA SER A 677 -28.25 -9.88 27.23
C SER A 677 -28.71 -11.33 27.00
N ASP A 678 -27.83 -12.31 27.20
CA ASP A 678 -28.15 -13.73 27.00
C ASP A 678 -29.01 -14.27 28.16
N PRO A 679 -30.11 -14.99 27.88
CA PRO A 679 -30.93 -15.59 28.92
C PRO A 679 -30.18 -16.71 29.65
N LEU A 680 -30.07 -16.60 30.98
CA LEU A 680 -29.45 -17.64 31.80
C LEU A 680 -30.40 -18.82 32.00
N GLY A 681 -30.18 -19.89 31.25
CA GLY A 681 -30.90 -21.16 31.43
C GLY A 681 -30.42 -21.94 32.67
N GLY A 682 -31.36 -22.58 33.37
CA GLY A 682 -31.06 -23.58 34.42
C GLY A 682 -31.55 -23.22 35.82
N PHE A 683 -31.74 -21.94 36.14
CA PHE A 683 -32.30 -21.53 37.44
C PHE A 683 -33.74 -22.02 37.65
N ASP A 684 -34.56 -22.10 36.59
CA ASP A 684 -35.96 -22.62 36.69
C ASP A 684 -36.00 -24.09 37.10
N ALA A 685 -35.04 -24.88 36.60
CA ALA A 685 -34.91 -26.27 36.99
C ALA A 685 -34.53 -26.37 38.46
N VAL A 686 -33.57 -25.56 38.93
CA VAL A 686 -33.16 -25.52 40.35
C VAL A 686 -34.31 -25.07 41.25
N GLU A 687 -35.08 -24.05 40.85
CA GLU A 687 -36.25 -23.55 41.58
C GLU A 687 -37.29 -24.65 41.79
N ARG A 688 -37.62 -25.39 40.72
CA ARG A 688 -38.54 -26.53 40.77
C ARG A 688 -37.99 -27.69 41.61
N ASP A 689 -36.71 -28.03 41.47
CA ASP A 689 -36.08 -29.13 42.21
C ASP A 689 -36.01 -28.84 43.72
N ILE A 690 -35.75 -27.58 44.09
CA ILE A 690 -35.77 -27.12 45.49
C ILE A 690 -37.21 -27.13 46.03
N GLY A 691 -38.18 -26.63 45.26
CA GLY A 691 -39.59 -26.66 45.64
C GLY A 691 -40.11 -28.08 45.92
N HIS A 692 -39.76 -29.03 45.05
CA HIS A 692 -40.11 -30.44 45.25
C HIS A 692 -39.46 -31.03 46.52
N HIS A 693 -38.19 -30.68 46.79
CA HIS A 693 -37.51 -31.13 48.00
C HIS A 693 -38.16 -30.57 49.28
N ILE A 694 -38.60 -29.30 49.28
CA ILE A 694 -39.35 -28.72 50.40
C ILE A 694 -40.65 -29.51 50.66
N GLN A 695 -41.42 -29.83 49.61
CA GLN A 695 -42.64 -30.64 49.73
C GLN A 695 -42.36 -32.05 50.27
N GLN A 696 -41.25 -32.67 49.85
CA GLN A 696 -40.83 -33.97 50.38
C GLN A 696 -40.49 -33.91 51.87
N LEU A 697 -39.84 -32.84 52.33
CA LEU A 697 -39.54 -32.62 53.76
C LEU A 697 -40.83 -32.46 54.57
N GLU A 698 -41.77 -31.64 54.10
CA GLU A 698 -43.09 -31.46 54.73
C GLU A 698 -43.86 -32.78 54.81
N THR A 699 -43.93 -33.51 53.69
CA THR A 699 -44.56 -34.84 53.62
C THR A 699 -43.91 -35.82 54.60
N LYS A 700 -42.58 -35.75 54.78
CA LYS A 700 -41.86 -36.58 55.74
C LYS A 700 -42.22 -36.23 57.18
N VAL A 701 -42.32 -34.94 57.52
CA VAL A 701 -42.77 -34.49 58.86
C VAL A 701 -44.18 -34.99 59.14
N LEU A 702 -45.09 -34.83 58.18
CA LEU A 702 -46.48 -35.31 58.28
C LEU A 702 -46.55 -36.84 58.42
N SER A 703 -45.74 -37.58 57.65
CA SER A 703 -45.67 -39.05 57.73
C SER A 703 -45.16 -39.53 59.10
N ILE A 704 -44.11 -38.89 59.64
CA ILE A 704 -43.60 -39.18 60.98
C ILE A 704 -44.69 -38.96 62.02
N MET A 705 -45.38 -37.81 61.95
CA MET A 705 -46.43 -37.50 62.91
C MET A 705 -47.64 -38.45 62.77
N ASN A 706 -48.05 -38.78 61.55
CA ASN A 706 -49.14 -39.73 61.29
C ASN A 706 -48.83 -41.14 61.82
N SER A 707 -47.58 -41.61 61.72
CA SER A 707 -47.16 -42.87 62.33
C SER A 707 -47.23 -42.80 63.85
N LEU A 708 -46.66 -41.75 64.46
CA LEU A 708 -46.65 -41.58 65.91
C LEU A 708 -48.07 -41.48 66.50
N LEU A 709 -48.99 -40.79 65.81
CA LEU A 709 -50.39 -40.71 66.22
C LEU A 709 -51.12 -42.03 66.00
N GLY A 710 -50.88 -42.69 64.86
CA GLY A 710 -51.47 -43.98 64.52
C GLY A 710 -51.11 -45.07 65.52
N ASP A 711 -49.83 -45.16 65.92
CA ASP A 711 -49.37 -46.15 66.91
C ASP A 711 -50.05 -45.95 68.26
N GLN A 712 -50.19 -44.70 68.72
CA GLN A 712 -50.88 -44.41 69.98
C GLN A 712 -52.39 -44.68 69.90
N LEU A 713 -53.04 -44.41 68.76
CA LEU A 713 -54.47 -44.64 68.57
C LEU A 713 -54.80 -46.13 68.32
N ASN A 714 -53.87 -46.91 67.79
CA ASN A 714 -54.05 -48.35 67.59
C ASN A 714 -54.00 -49.14 68.90
N GLU A 715 -53.21 -48.68 69.87
CA GLU A 715 -53.12 -49.24 71.22
C GLU A 715 -54.19 -48.69 72.18
N TRP A 716 -54.99 -47.71 71.73
CA TRP A 716 -55.99 -47.06 72.56
C TRP A 716 -57.25 -47.90 72.73
N ASP A 717 -57.84 -47.84 73.92
CA ASP A 717 -59.11 -48.46 74.29
C ASP A 717 -59.91 -47.49 75.15
N ALA A 718 -61.23 -47.45 74.99
CA ALA A 718 -62.13 -46.48 75.62
C ALA A 718 -62.47 -46.89 77.08
N LYS A 719 -61.45 -46.88 77.95
CA LYS A 719 -61.56 -47.26 79.36
C LYS A 719 -61.00 -46.18 80.29
N PRO A 720 -61.54 -46.03 81.52
CA PRO A 720 -60.94 -45.18 82.55
C PRO A 720 -59.50 -45.65 82.88
N PRO A 721 -58.57 -44.75 83.22
CA PRO A 721 -58.73 -43.32 83.51
C PRO A 721 -58.65 -42.41 82.27
N VAL A 722 -59.45 -41.33 82.26
CA VAL A 722 -59.38 -40.24 81.27
C VAL A 722 -58.64 -39.05 81.90
N PRO A 723 -57.66 -38.42 81.22
CA PRO A 723 -57.18 -38.74 79.87
C PRO A 723 -56.33 -40.01 79.87
N SER A 724 -56.53 -40.86 78.87
CA SER A 724 -55.82 -42.12 78.69
C SER A 724 -54.34 -41.90 78.39
N LYS A 725 -53.53 -42.93 78.62
CA LYS A 725 -52.09 -42.90 78.30
C LYS A 725 -51.84 -42.55 76.82
N ALA A 726 -52.68 -43.07 75.92
CA ALA A 726 -52.60 -42.79 74.48
C ALA A 726 -52.83 -41.31 74.17
N PHE A 727 -53.92 -40.70 74.66
CA PHE A 727 -54.22 -39.28 74.41
C PHE A 727 -53.21 -38.32 75.08
N ARG A 728 -52.67 -38.67 76.26
CA ARG A 728 -51.55 -37.91 76.86
C ARG A 728 -50.29 -37.97 76.00
N ASN A 729 -49.99 -39.12 75.42
CA ASN A 729 -48.84 -39.27 74.52
C ASN A 729 -49.05 -38.55 73.19
N VAL A 730 -50.27 -38.57 72.63
CA VAL A 730 -50.67 -37.78 71.46
C VAL A 730 -50.46 -36.29 71.71
N SER A 731 -51.02 -35.76 72.81
CA SER A 731 -50.83 -34.37 73.24
C SER A 731 -49.35 -34.03 73.38
N ARG A 732 -48.57 -34.88 74.07
CA ARG A 732 -47.11 -34.71 74.20
C ARG A 732 -46.37 -34.69 72.86
N HIS A 733 -46.71 -35.57 71.91
CA HIS A 733 -46.09 -35.59 70.59
C HIS A 733 -46.41 -34.32 69.80
N LEU A 734 -47.64 -33.81 69.89
CA LEU A 734 -48.05 -32.55 69.24
C LEU A 734 -47.39 -31.33 69.87
N THR A 735 -47.24 -31.28 71.19
CA THR A 735 -46.49 -30.20 71.86
C THR A 735 -45.01 -30.22 71.47
N LYS A 736 -44.38 -31.41 71.43
CA LYS A 736 -42.98 -31.54 70.99
C LYS A 736 -42.77 -31.17 69.53
N LEU A 737 -43.73 -31.48 68.66
CA LEU A 737 -43.71 -31.03 67.28
C LEU A 737 -43.78 -29.50 67.20
N HIS A 738 -44.64 -28.88 68.02
CA HIS A 738 -44.82 -27.44 68.05
C HIS A 738 -43.53 -26.75 68.50
N GLU A 739 -42.95 -27.21 69.60
CA GLU A 739 -41.65 -26.73 70.12
C GLU A 739 -40.52 -26.85 69.08
N ALA A 740 -40.57 -27.88 68.22
CA ALA A 740 -39.55 -28.13 67.21
C ALA A 740 -39.70 -27.27 65.94
N VAL A 741 -40.93 -26.88 65.58
CA VAL A 741 -41.26 -26.26 64.28
C VAL A 741 -41.62 -24.78 64.40
N SER A 742 -42.33 -24.37 65.46
CA SER A 742 -42.73 -22.98 65.73
C SER A 742 -41.58 -21.96 65.72
N PRO A 743 -40.39 -22.22 66.29
CA PRO A 743 -39.29 -21.24 66.26
C PRO A 743 -38.55 -21.13 64.90
N VAL A 744 -38.89 -21.98 63.94
CA VAL A 744 -38.15 -22.11 62.66
C VAL A 744 -39.01 -21.76 61.45
N LEU A 745 -40.27 -22.23 61.41
CA LEU A 745 -41.18 -22.02 60.28
C LEU A 745 -42.13 -20.84 60.53
N PRO A 746 -42.60 -20.17 59.47
CA PRO A 746 -43.65 -19.15 59.57
C PRO A 746 -44.97 -19.70 60.14
N GLU A 747 -45.74 -18.85 60.83
CA GLU A 747 -47.03 -19.22 61.45
C GLU A 747 -48.02 -19.84 60.45
N GLU A 748 -48.04 -19.35 59.21
CA GLU A 748 -48.90 -19.91 58.14
C GLU A 748 -48.55 -21.38 57.84
N GLN A 749 -47.27 -21.70 57.65
CA GLN A 749 -46.85 -23.08 57.38
C GLN A 749 -47.08 -24.01 58.58
N VAL A 750 -46.90 -23.50 59.80
CA VAL A 750 -47.19 -24.25 61.02
C VAL A 750 -48.68 -24.55 61.12
N THR A 751 -49.53 -23.59 60.76
CA THR A 751 -50.99 -23.78 60.68
C THR A 751 -51.36 -24.88 59.68
N ASP A 752 -50.81 -24.82 58.46
CA ASP A 752 -51.09 -25.80 57.40
C ASP A 752 -50.70 -27.23 57.81
N ILE A 753 -49.51 -27.39 58.41
CA ILE A 753 -49.03 -28.69 58.91
C ILE A 753 -50.00 -29.24 59.95
N TYR A 754 -50.44 -28.41 60.89
CA TYR A 754 -51.35 -28.83 61.96
C TYR A 754 -52.78 -29.07 61.46
N GLU A 755 -53.25 -28.38 60.42
CA GLU A 755 -54.55 -28.65 59.80
C GLU A 755 -54.57 -30.05 59.18
N ILE A 756 -53.50 -30.41 58.46
CA ILE A 756 -53.37 -31.75 57.87
C ILE A 756 -53.25 -32.81 58.95
N ILE A 757 -52.45 -32.58 60.01
CA ILE A 757 -52.33 -33.50 61.15
C ILE A 757 -53.68 -33.67 61.84
N HIS A 758 -54.42 -32.59 62.07
CA HIS A 758 -55.72 -32.60 62.71
C HIS A 758 -56.74 -33.40 61.89
N LYS A 759 -56.78 -33.19 60.57
CA LYS A 759 -57.64 -33.98 59.66
C LYS A 759 -57.29 -35.46 59.69
N ASN A 760 -55.99 -35.81 59.68
CA ASN A 760 -55.54 -37.20 59.77
C ASN A 760 -55.91 -37.82 61.12
N PHE A 761 -55.73 -37.09 62.22
CA PHE A 761 -56.13 -37.52 63.55
C PHE A 761 -57.64 -37.84 63.62
N LYS A 762 -58.49 -36.95 63.09
CA LYS A 762 -59.94 -37.16 63.00
C LYS A 762 -60.31 -38.43 62.23
N SER A 763 -59.71 -38.63 61.05
CA SER A 763 -59.95 -39.83 60.24
C SER A 763 -59.56 -41.10 60.99
N ARG A 764 -58.39 -41.12 61.65
CA ARG A 764 -57.90 -42.30 62.39
C ARG A 764 -58.73 -42.59 63.63
N LEU A 765 -59.16 -41.55 64.34
CA LEU A 765 -60.04 -41.69 65.49
C LEU A 765 -61.39 -42.27 65.06
N ARG A 766 -61.97 -41.78 63.95
CA ARG A 766 -63.19 -42.33 63.35
C ARG A 766 -63.05 -43.82 63.03
N ASP A 767 -61.97 -44.23 62.36
CA ASP A 767 -61.72 -45.64 62.04
C ASP A 767 -61.66 -46.53 63.30
N GLN A 768 -61.04 -46.03 64.36
CA GLN A 768 -60.96 -46.75 65.64
C GLN A 768 -62.32 -46.82 66.36
N LEU A 769 -63.11 -45.76 66.33
CA LEU A 769 -64.48 -45.75 66.87
C LEU A 769 -65.38 -46.75 66.12
N LEU A 770 -65.24 -46.84 64.79
CA LEU A 770 -65.92 -47.84 63.97
C LEU A 770 -65.47 -49.26 64.34
N LYS A 771 -64.16 -49.50 64.50
CA LYS A 771 -63.60 -50.80 64.89
C LYS A 771 -64.09 -51.26 66.26
N MET A 772 -64.23 -50.34 67.22
CA MET A 772 -64.73 -50.62 68.57
C MET A 772 -66.27 -50.62 68.68
N ASN A 773 -66.99 -50.35 67.59
CA ASN A 773 -68.46 -50.23 67.56
C ASN A 773 -69.04 -49.18 68.53
N ILE A 774 -68.30 -48.12 68.85
CA ILE A 774 -68.78 -47.04 69.74
C ILE A 774 -69.70 -46.12 68.93
N GLN A 775 -70.90 -45.84 69.47
CA GLN A 775 -71.91 -45.00 68.81
C GLN A 775 -72.15 -43.71 69.58
N ASN A 776 -72.59 -42.66 68.87
CA ASN A 776 -73.07 -41.42 69.47
C ASN A 776 -74.49 -41.61 70.05
N ASN A 777 -74.55 -42.34 71.17
CA ASN A 777 -75.80 -42.69 71.86
C ASN A 777 -75.92 -42.06 73.26
N GLY A 778 -74.99 -41.16 73.62
CA GLY A 778 -74.94 -40.56 74.96
C GLY A 778 -74.55 -41.53 76.09
N GLY A 779 -74.10 -42.75 75.78
CA GLY A 779 -73.71 -43.75 76.77
C GLY A 779 -72.38 -43.47 77.49
N PRO A 780 -72.00 -44.28 78.49
CA PRO A 780 -70.77 -44.08 79.27
C PRO A 780 -69.49 -44.07 78.40
N GLN A 781 -69.41 -44.93 77.39
CA GLN A 781 -68.28 -44.97 76.45
C GLN A 781 -68.25 -43.74 75.54
N HIS A 782 -69.42 -43.24 75.10
CA HIS A 782 -69.50 -41.98 74.36
C HIS A 782 -68.98 -40.82 75.22
N GLY A 783 -69.44 -40.71 76.48
CA GLY A 783 -68.97 -39.68 77.41
C GLY A 783 -67.46 -39.72 77.65
N LEU A 784 -66.87 -40.91 77.79
CA LEU A 784 -65.41 -41.09 77.92
C LEU A 784 -64.66 -40.58 76.68
N VAL A 785 -65.14 -40.91 75.48
CA VAL A 785 -64.54 -40.43 74.21
C VAL A 785 -64.68 -38.91 74.09
N THR A 786 -65.84 -38.34 74.43
CA THR A 786 -66.03 -36.89 74.42
C THR A 786 -65.05 -36.18 75.35
N THR A 787 -64.82 -36.72 76.56
CA THR A 787 -63.84 -36.14 77.50
C THR A 787 -62.39 -36.23 77.00
N GLU A 788 -62.03 -37.29 76.27
CA GLU A 788 -60.71 -37.41 75.61
C GLU A 788 -60.54 -36.40 74.47
N ILE A 789 -61.60 -36.18 73.68
CA ILE A 789 -61.63 -35.20 72.60
C ILE A 789 -61.51 -33.77 73.17
N PHE A 790 -62.21 -33.46 74.27
CA PHE A 790 -62.04 -32.17 74.94
C PHE A 790 -60.60 -31.94 75.38
N PHE A 791 -59.94 -32.95 75.94
CA PHE A 791 -58.51 -32.86 76.31
C PHE A 791 -57.60 -32.61 75.09
N TYR A 792 -57.88 -33.27 73.96
CA TYR A 792 -57.17 -33.03 72.71
C TYR A 792 -57.41 -31.61 72.16
N ILE A 793 -58.66 -31.16 72.09
CA ILE A 793 -59.01 -29.80 71.63
C ILE A 793 -58.38 -28.74 72.55
N ASP A 794 -58.39 -28.95 73.86
CA ASP A 794 -57.75 -28.04 74.83
C ASP A 794 -56.23 -27.97 74.57
N THR A 795 -55.59 -29.11 74.32
CA THR A 795 -54.18 -29.12 73.87
C THR A 795 -54.00 -28.27 72.60
N MET A 796 -54.85 -28.44 71.58
CA MET A 796 -54.74 -27.66 70.35
C MET A 796 -55.01 -26.16 70.55
N LYS A 797 -55.92 -25.78 71.47
CA LYS A 797 -56.19 -24.40 71.89
C LYS A 797 -54.98 -23.77 72.59
N THR A 798 -54.29 -24.51 73.46
CA THR A 798 -53.09 -24.01 74.15
C THR A 798 -51.93 -23.74 73.19
N LEU A 799 -51.80 -24.52 72.12
CA LEU A 799 -50.77 -24.33 71.11
C LEU A 799 -51.05 -23.15 70.15
N LYS A 800 -52.29 -22.65 70.07
CA LYS A 800 -52.73 -21.53 69.20
C LYS A 800 -52.39 -21.68 67.71
N VAL A 801 -52.34 -22.91 67.21
CA VAL A 801 -51.88 -23.21 65.85
C VAL A 801 -53.02 -23.27 64.82
N LEU A 802 -54.24 -23.56 65.26
CA LEU A 802 -55.39 -23.71 64.35
C LEU A 802 -56.34 -22.51 64.45
N PRO A 803 -56.98 -22.11 63.34
CA PRO A 803 -58.07 -21.15 63.36
C PRO A 803 -59.23 -21.61 64.26
N ASP A 804 -59.90 -20.67 64.93
CA ASP A 804 -60.98 -20.93 65.88
C ASP A 804 -62.11 -21.82 65.33
N LYS A 805 -62.30 -21.81 64.00
CA LYS A 805 -63.27 -22.66 63.28
C LYS A 805 -63.05 -24.16 63.54
N TYR A 806 -61.81 -24.61 63.64
CA TYR A 806 -61.44 -26.02 63.89
C TYR A 806 -61.38 -26.38 65.38
N LEU A 807 -61.55 -25.40 66.28
CA LEU A 807 -61.47 -25.56 67.73
C LEU A 807 -62.84 -25.42 68.43
N SER A 808 -63.92 -25.27 67.66
CA SER A 808 -65.29 -25.22 68.16
C SER A 808 -65.77 -26.60 68.62
N ASP A 809 -66.70 -26.64 69.58
CA ASP A 809 -67.22 -27.92 70.14
C ASP A 809 -67.88 -28.82 69.08
N LYS A 810 -68.32 -28.24 67.94
CA LYS A 810 -68.89 -28.95 66.79
C LYS A 810 -67.86 -29.40 65.75
N ALA A 811 -66.60 -28.98 65.88
CA ALA A 811 -65.56 -29.23 64.87
C ALA A 811 -65.14 -30.70 64.77
N MET A 812 -65.47 -31.49 65.79
CA MET A 812 -65.20 -32.93 65.88
C MET A 812 -66.46 -33.79 65.68
N ASP A 813 -67.63 -33.20 65.35
CA ASP A 813 -68.87 -33.97 65.14
C ASP A 813 -68.77 -34.91 63.93
N ASP A 814 -67.90 -34.58 62.98
CA ASP A 814 -67.64 -35.37 61.77
C ASP A 814 -67.01 -36.73 62.05
N ILE A 815 -66.38 -36.95 63.21
CA ILE A 815 -65.81 -38.25 63.58
C ILE A 815 -66.88 -39.31 63.85
N TRP A 816 -68.11 -38.89 64.18
CA TRP A 816 -69.25 -39.76 64.48
C TRP A 816 -70.08 -40.10 63.25
N THR A 817 -69.86 -39.38 62.14
CA THR A 817 -70.49 -39.71 60.88
C THR A 817 -69.93 -41.05 60.40
N ARG A 818 -70.80 -42.01 60.08
CA ARG A 818 -70.40 -43.34 59.64
C ARG A 818 -70.05 -43.36 58.16
#